data_AF-A0A137QZ70-F1
#
_entry.id   AF-A0A137QZ70-F1
#
_cell.length_a   1.000
_cell.length_b   1.000
_cell.length_c   1.000
_cell.angle_alpha   90.00
_cell.angle_beta   90.00
_cell.angle_gamma   90.00
#
_symmetry.space_group_name_H-M   'P 1'
#
loop_
_entity.id
_entity.type
_entity.pdbx_description
1 polymer ?
#
loop_
_entity_poly.entity_id
_entity_poly.type
_entity_poly.pdbx_seq_one_letter_code
_entity_poly.pdbx_strand_id
1 'polypeptide(L)'
;MLFWELALSLGTLAQLAGLAKSSVTVYYLPGQSPFQTTTASAANYTGAAAYNPTVLNAPAPPSDLNRNFPIQLVNGGTPGASIPQSGRFFGFSIEMSVVNQVLGKNSTFVQVPFLNLMANLVQRSGGVQVRVGGNTQETATMVDSTPDGRILEKNLTNTSNPTQTPPLIFTPEFLYLMSNISSLVNVHWYIGVPFFDVPNFKLDIAEKGRAILGDKLIGIQVGNEPDLYVAHGHRPDGYNEFSYGDEFGELVNAMNNDANAANRNILIGPNIAMVWTPEQVWNSGFVDRFSQNLVSLAVERYPTDNCFAQFGQGTPRDPQEMFPTYLTHQSGQNLTSAYVNSTAYAQTKGKPFMMFETNTASCGGFPGISDSFGAALWGLDYALTMAYSNFTGALFHIGGQNVFYNPFTPPPTNQSEFHQWTVGPIYYSSLVMAEVLGASNKSQVLDLGANSGNQFTPAFAIYEDGNPVRVVLINFVSDSSGNSDLTAAISIGGGQTGQSNATPASVKVKYLRASSVSQKGNFTWANQTFGDHFTSDGRPMGEEQIITVQCDQTNNVCNIPVYAPSAALVFLSDSAQTESAGGPSTTYSTTARTKLHNTVTIDPAVLATSNGHMGSSHLGSTSKGSVNAGQTVRPHLSGLGVVLSIAFGAMVLFGRRW
;
A
#
# COMPACT_ATOMS: atom_id res chain seq x y z
N MET A 1 44.63 -63.48 15.92
CA MET A 1 44.24 -64.45 14.88
C MET A 1 42.75 -64.71 15.07
N LEU A 2 41.94 -64.05 14.24
CA LEU A 2 41.30 -64.63 13.06
C LEU A 2 40.00 -65.33 13.47
N PHE A 3 38.87 -64.62 13.33
CA PHE A 3 37.99 -64.62 12.15
C PHE A 3 37.23 -65.95 12.05
N TRP A 4 35.90 -66.05 11.98
CA TRP A 4 34.77 -65.13 11.87
C TRP A 4 33.52 -66.00 12.11
N GLU A 5 32.65 -65.63 13.05
CA GLU A 5 31.38 -66.29 13.42
C GLU A 5 30.54 -65.19 14.10
N LEU A 6 29.21 -65.08 14.08
CA LEU A 6 28.12 -65.98 13.72
C LEU A 6 26.79 -65.17 13.69
N ALA A 7 25.81 -65.71 12.98
CA ALA A 7 24.40 -65.84 13.37
C ALA A 7 23.46 -64.64 13.63
N LEU A 8 22.39 -64.65 12.85
CA LEU A 8 20.97 -64.74 13.28
C LEU A 8 20.62 -64.25 14.70
N SER A 9 19.91 -63.12 14.73
CA SER A 9 18.66 -62.85 15.47
C SER A 9 18.34 -63.68 16.73
N LEU A 10 18.35 -63.05 17.91
CA LEU A 10 17.34 -63.20 18.98
C LEU A 10 17.69 -62.30 20.20
N GLY A 11 16.69 -61.62 20.76
CA GLY A 11 16.70 -61.30 22.20
C GLY A 11 16.64 -59.82 22.64
N THR A 12 15.45 -59.22 22.55
CA THR A 12 14.76 -58.42 23.62
C THR A 12 15.39 -57.18 24.28
N LEU A 13 14.71 -56.05 24.05
CA LEU A 13 14.30 -54.94 24.94
C LEU A 13 15.00 -54.72 26.30
N ALA A 14 15.51 -53.50 26.52
CA ALA A 14 15.06 -52.51 27.54
C ALA A 14 16.07 -51.34 27.63
N GLN A 15 15.69 -50.11 27.21
CA GLN A 15 15.45 -48.91 28.06
C GLN A 15 16.72 -48.28 28.70
N LEU A 16 17.02 -46.97 28.70
CA LEU A 16 16.24 -45.73 28.53
C LEU A 16 17.21 -44.51 28.41
N ALA A 17 16.66 -43.40 27.88
CA ALA A 17 17.00 -41.98 28.11
C ALA A 17 18.11 -41.30 27.27
N GLY A 18 17.73 -40.19 26.61
CA GLY A 18 18.67 -39.16 26.15
C GLY A 18 18.14 -38.24 25.06
N LEU A 19 17.74 -37.03 25.43
CA LEU A 19 17.16 -35.96 24.61
C LEU A 19 18.06 -35.44 23.48
N ALA A 20 17.39 -34.88 22.46
CA ALA A 20 17.92 -34.25 21.25
C ALA A 20 18.96 -33.14 21.49
N LYS A 21 20.07 -33.22 20.74
CA LYS A 21 20.81 -32.09 20.13
C LYS A 21 21.60 -32.64 18.93
N SER A 22 21.11 -32.49 17.71
CA SER A 22 21.93 -32.78 16.52
C SER A 22 22.56 -31.49 16.01
N SER A 23 23.81 -31.25 16.41
CA SER A 23 24.75 -30.48 15.60
C SER A 23 25.21 -31.36 14.44
N VAL A 24 25.03 -30.90 13.20
CA VAL A 24 25.55 -31.62 12.02
C VAL A 24 27.03 -31.28 11.87
N THR A 25 27.90 -32.24 12.18
CA THR A 25 29.32 -32.19 11.81
C THR A 25 29.48 -32.82 10.43
N VAL A 26 29.91 -32.04 9.44
CA VAL A 26 30.22 -32.53 8.08
C VAL A 26 31.69 -32.94 8.02
N TYR A 27 31.98 -34.17 7.63
CA TYR A 27 33.34 -34.63 7.36
C TYR A 27 33.66 -34.47 5.86
N TYR A 28 34.83 -33.91 5.54
CA TYR A 28 35.36 -33.84 4.17
C TYR A 28 36.41 -34.94 3.94
N LEU A 29 36.52 -35.41 2.68
CA LEU A 29 37.58 -36.32 2.25
C LEU A 29 38.93 -35.57 2.17
N PRO A 30 40.06 -36.17 2.60
CA PRO A 30 41.37 -35.55 2.51
C PRO A 30 41.72 -35.19 1.06
N GLY A 31 41.96 -33.91 0.78
CA GLY A 31 42.35 -33.40 -0.55
C GLY A 31 41.34 -32.48 -1.23
N GLN A 32 40.15 -32.25 -0.66
CA GLN A 32 39.24 -31.20 -1.11
C GLN A 32 39.43 -29.94 -0.26
N SER A 33 39.80 -28.83 -0.89
CA SER A 33 39.75 -27.52 -0.24
C SER A 33 38.28 -27.17 0.02
N PRO A 34 37.89 -26.74 1.23
CA PRO A 34 36.53 -26.28 1.49
C PRO A 34 36.22 -25.17 0.48
N PHE A 35 35.06 -25.26 -0.18
CA PHE A 35 34.53 -24.11 -0.88
C PHE A 35 34.45 -22.97 0.15
N GLN A 36 35.22 -21.90 -0.07
CA GLN A 36 34.97 -20.64 0.60
C GLN A 36 33.50 -20.32 0.40
N THR A 37 32.76 -20.14 1.49
CA THR A 37 31.46 -19.48 1.48
C THR A 37 31.68 -18.04 1.05
N THR A 38 31.88 -17.85 -0.25
CA THR A 38 31.42 -16.63 -0.90
C THR A 38 29.93 -16.64 -0.67
N THR A 39 29.42 -15.67 0.08
CA THR A 39 27.99 -15.38 0.11
C THR A 39 27.57 -15.25 -1.34
N ALA A 40 26.86 -16.24 -1.85
CA ALA A 40 26.20 -16.12 -3.14
C ALA A 40 25.41 -14.82 -3.08
N SER A 41 25.58 -13.94 -4.08
CA SER A 41 24.67 -12.81 -4.25
C SER A 41 23.25 -13.35 -4.10
N ALA A 42 22.42 -12.75 -3.24
CA ALA A 42 21.02 -13.13 -3.12
C ALA A 42 20.48 -13.30 -4.55
N ALA A 43 19.91 -14.47 -4.87
CA ALA A 43 19.37 -14.70 -6.20
C ALA A 43 18.42 -13.53 -6.52
N ASN A 44 18.73 -12.74 -7.55
CA ASN A 44 17.93 -11.58 -7.90
C ASN A 44 16.49 -12.05 -8.12
N TYR A 45 15.57 -11.59 -7.29
CA TYR A 45 14.15 -11.86 -7.44
C TYR A 45 13.68 -11.33 -8.80
N THR A 46 13.10 -12.20 -9.63
CA THR A 46 12.66 -11.88 -11.00
C THR A 46 11.15 -11.74 -11.14
N GLY A 47 10.39 -11.87 -10.05
CA GLY A 47 8.95 -11.65 -10.05
C GLY A 47 8.59 -10.16 -10.06
N ALA A 48 7.29 -9.87 -10.01
CA ALA A 48 6.78 -8.52 -9.96
C ALA A 48 7.18 -7.81 -8.65
N ALA A 49 7.64 -6.56 -8.74
CA ALA A 49 8.17 -5.78 -7.61
C ALA A 49 7.22 -5.75 -6.39
N ALA A 50 5.92 -5.69 -6.63
CA ALA A 50 4.89 -5.70 -5.58
C ALA A 50 4.88 -6.95 -4.68
N TYR A 51 5.58 -8.03 -5.05
CA TYR A 51 5.70 -9.26 -4.26
C TYR A 51 7.16 -9.66 -4.00
N ASN A 52 8.08 -8.71 -4.12
CA ASN A 52 9.48 -8.94 -3.83
C ASN A 52 9.65 -9.33 -2.35
N PRO A 53 10.41 -10.40 -2.01
CA PRO A 53 10.53 -10.86 -0.63
C PRO A 53 11.65 -10.14 0.16
N THR A 54 12.37 -9.18 -0.42
CA THR A 54 13.49 -8.50 0.25
C THR A 54 13.04 -7.83 1.54
N VAL A 55 13.71 -8.18 2.65
CA VAL A 55 13.55 -7.61 3.98
C VAL A 55 14.88 -6.96 4.37
N LEU A 56 14.84 -5.70 4.83
CA LEU A 56 16.02 -4.97 5.28
C LEU A 56 16.29 -5.23 6.77
N ASN A 57 17.53 -4.96 7.18
CA ASN A 57 17.87 -4.95 8.60
C ASN A 57 17.26 -3.70 9.25
N ALA A 58 16.44 -3.91 10.29
CA ALA A 58 15.93 -2.81 11.09
C ALA A 58 17.08 -2.10 11.83
N PRO A 59 17.06 -0.77 11.96
CA PRO A 59 18.04 -0.05 12.75
C PRO A 59 18.03 -0.52 14.21
N ALA A 60 19.19 -0.47 14.86
CA ALA A 60 19.28 -0.75 16.29
C ALA A 60 18.49 0.28 17.11
N PRO A 61 17.89 -0.11 18.25
CA PRO A 61 17.24 0.84 19.14
C PRO A 61 18.18 1.96 19.59
N PRO A 62 17.70 3.21 19.71
CA PRO A 62 18.49 4.31 20.25
C PRO A 62 18.86 4.05 21.71
N SER A 63 20.07 4.41 22.11
CA SER A 63 20.61 4.14 23.46
C SER A 63 19.95 4.94 24.59
N ASP A 64 19.35 6.08 24.26
CA ASP A 64 18.88 7.11 25.19
C ASP A 64 17.38 7.43 25.00
N LEU A 65 16.59 6.45 24.57
CA LEU A 65 15.14 6.61 24.41
C LEU A 65 14.47 6.96 25.75
N ASN A 66 13.90 8.17 25.85
CA ASN A 66 13.02 8.47 26.97
C ASN A 66 11.69 7.71 26.80
N ARG A 67 11.50 6.71 27.65
CA ARG A 67 10.35 5.79 27.58
C ARG A 67 9.12 6.28 28.33
N ASN A 68 9.23 7.32 29.14
CA ASN A 68 8.11 7.85 29.91
C ASN A 68 8.04 9.36 29.73
N PHE A 69 6.94 9.86 29.20
CA PHE A 69 6.79 11.29 28.96
C PHE A 69 5.34 11.75 29.16
N PRO A 70 5.15 12.96 29.71
CA PRO A 70 3.83 13.53 29.88
C PRO A 70 3.30 14.11 28.57
N ILE A 71 1.98 14.05 28.41
CA ILE A 71 1.22 14.82 27.41
C ILE A 71 0.14 15.59 28.17
N GLN A 72 0.17 16.92 28.05
CA GLN A 72 -0.83 17.80 28.65
C GLN A 72 -1.74 18.38 27.55
N LEU A 73 -3.03 18.08 27.63
CA LEU A 73 -4.06 18.58 26.72
C LEU A 73 -4.96 19.59 27.46
N VAL A 74 -5.64 20.44 26.69
CA VAL A 74 -6.53 21.49 27.18
C VAL A 74 -7.86 21.46 26.43
N ASN A 75 -8.95 21.87 27.09
CA ASN A 75 -10.27 22.05 26.47
C ASN A 75 -10.46 23.50 25.99
N GLY A 76 -11.46 23.76 25.14
CA GLY A 76 -11.86 25.12 24.76
C GLY A 76 -11.04 25.79 23.65
N GLY A 77 -10.36 24.98 22.83
CA GLY A 77 -9.57 25.41 21.69
C GLY A 77 -8.08 25.43 21.98
N THR A 78 -7.28 24.97 21.01
CA THR A 78 -5.82 24.98 21.11
C THR A 78 -5.25 25.81 19.97
N PRO A 79 -4.62 26.97 20.27
CA PRO A 79 -3.86 27.71 19.28
C PRO A 79 -2.87 26.79 18.56
N GLY A 80 -2.78 26.92 17.23
CA GLY A 80 -1.86 26.13 16.42
C GLY A 80 -2.43 24.85 15.84
N ALA A 81 -3.64 24.40 16.20
CA ALA A 81 -4.28 23.29 15.50
C ALA A 81 -4.58 23.65 14.03
N SER A 82 -4.60 22.63 13.16
CA SER A 82 -4.88 22.80 11.73
C SER A 82 -6.27 23.37 11.46
N ILE A 83 -6.55 23.72 10.20
CA ILE A 83 -7.92 23.83 9.69
C ILE A 83 -8.71 22.54 9.96
N PRO A 84 -10.06 22.60 10.01
CA PRO A 84 -10.89 21.41 10.04
C PRO A 84 -10.59 20.49 8.86
N GLN A 85 -10.35 19.23 9.15
CA GLN A 85 -10.00 18.20 8.19
C GLN A 85 -11.20 17.32 7.89
N SER A 86 -11.30 16.92 6.63
CA SER A 86 -12.31 15.96 6.20
C SER A 86 -11.87 14.54 6.56
N GLY A 87 -12.81 13.68 6.96
CA GLY A 87 -12.52 12.26 7.23
C GLY A 87 -11.85 11.54 6.06
N ARG A 88 -12.15 12.01 4.84
CA ARG A 88 -11.63 11.51 3.56
C ARG A 88 -10.29 12.13 3.15
N PHE A 89 -9.52 12.65 4.10
CA PHE A 89 -8.20 13.28 3.87
C PHE A 89 -7.22 12.34 3.15
N PHE A 90 -7.11 11.09 3.63
CA PHE A 90 -6.23 10.10 3.05
C PHE A 90 -6.95 9.36 1.91
N GLY A 91 -6.46 9.55 0.69
CA GLY A 91 -7.00 8.92 -0.50
C GLY A 91 -5.92 8.22 -1.33
N PHE A 92 -6.28 7.84 -2.54
CA PHE A 92 -5.39 7.11 -3.45
C PHE A 92 -5.26 7.83 -4.79
N SER A 93 -4.07 7.82 -5.37
CA SER A 93 -3.86 8.14 -6.78
C SER A 93 -3.63 6.83 -7.53
N ILE A 94 -4.31 6.61 -8.65
CA ILE A 94 -4.18 5.42 -9.48
C ILE A 94 -3.68 5.86 -10.85
N GLU A 95 -2.56 5.28 -11.27
CA GLU A 95 -2.07 5.45 -12.64
C GLU A 95 -3.16 5.01 -13.63
N MET A 96 -3.52 5.87 -14.59
CA MET A 96 -4.63 5.61 -15.51
C MET A 96 -4.45 4.27 -16.24
N SER A 97 -3.21 3.89 -16.55
CA SER A 97 -2.88 2.63 -17.21
C SER A 97 -3.17 1.35 -16.40
N VAL A 98 -3.42 1.43 -15.09
CA VAL A 98 -3.65 0.24 -14.24
C VAL A 98 -5.09 0.14 -13.74
N VAL A 99 -5.98 1.06 -14.15
CA VAL A 99 -7.39 1.06 -13.76
C VAL A 99 -8.07 -0.27 -14.04
N ASN A 100 -7.81 -0.89 -15.19
CA ASN A 100 -8.43 -2.18 -15.55
C ASN A 100 -7.95 -3.35 -14.67
N GLN A 101 -6.84 -3.18 -13.95
CA GLN A 101 -6.32 -4.16 -13.00
C GLN A 101 -6.90 -3.93 -11.61
N VAL A 102 -6.91 -2.67 -11.17
CA VAL A 102 -7.27 -2.25 -9.80
C VAL A 102 -8.78 -2.09 -9.61
N LEU A 103 -9.48 -1.44 -10.54
CA LEU A 103 -10.90 -1.14 -10.37
C LEU A 103 -11.81 -2.24 -10.91
N GLY A 104 -11.47 -2.82 -12.06
CA GLY A 104 -12.37 -3.76 -12.76
C GLY A 104 -11.97 -3.98 -14.21
N LYS A 105 -12.35 -5.13 -14.78
CA LYS A 105 -12.07 -5.41 -16.20
C LYS A 105 -12.90 -4.52 -17.13
N ASN A 106 -14.13 -4.21 -16.73
CA ASN A 106 -15.10 -3.32 -17.37
C ASN A 106 -16.23 -2.96 -16.39
N SER A 107 -17.25 -2.22 -16.82
CA SER A 107 -18.33 -1.77 -15.92
C SER A 107 -19.17 -2.90 -15.32
N THR A 108 -19.17 -4.09 -15.94
CA THR A 108 -19.88 -5.29 -15.45
C THR A 108 -19.02 -6.19 -14.55
N PHE A 109 -17.71 -5.97 -14.52
CA PHE A 109 -16.75 -6.75 -13.72
C PHE A 109 -15.91 -5.80 -12.86
N VAL A 110 -16.45 -5.44 -11.69
CA VAL A 110 -15.76 -4.67 -10.66
C VAL A 110 -14.89 -5.58 -9.81
N GLN A 111 -13.70 -5.12 -9.40
CA GLN A 111 -12.85 -5.83 -8.45
C GLN A 111 -13.44 -5.74 -7.04
N VAL A 112 -14.03 -6.84 -6.57
CA VAL A 112 -14.61 -6.93 -5.22
C VAL A 112 -13.63 -6.60 -4.09
N PRO A 113 -12.34 -7.04 -4.13
CA PRO A 113 -11.39 -6.64 -3.10
C PRO A 113 -11.21 -5.13 -2.99
N PHE A 114 -11.21 -4.40 -4.11
CA PHE A 114 -11.19 -2.94 -4.09
C PHE A 114 -12.42 -2.37 -3.37
N LEU A 115 -13.63 -2.87 -3.69
CA LEU A 115 -14.86 -2.45 -3.01
C LEU A 115 -14.81 -2.68 -1.50
N ASN A 116 -14.34 -3.85 -1.06
CA ASN A 116 -14.21 -4.18 0.36
C ASN A 116 -13.21 -3.26 1.06
N LEU A 117 -12.06 -2.99 0.45
CA LEU A 117 -11.06 -2.07 0.97
C LEU A 117 -11.64 -0.65 1.11
N MET A 118 -12.33 -0.14 0.08
CA MET A 118 -12.97 1.18 0.16
C MET A 118 -14.08 1.21 1.21
N ALA A 119 -14.88 0.16 1.34
CA ALA A 119 -15.96 0.09 2.33
C ALA A 119 -15.44 0.15 3.77
N ASN A 120 -14.29 -0.48 4.06
CA ASN A 120 -13.65 -0.36 5.36
C ASN A 120 -13.26 1.09 5.70
N LEU A 121 -12.78 1.86 4.71
CA LEU A 121 -12.46 3.27 4.89
C LEU A 121 -13.74 4.11 5.06
N VAL A 122 -14.71 3.95 4.14
CA VAL A 122 -15.98 4.68 4.19
C VAL A 122 -16.73 4.47 5.51
N GLN A 123 -16.65 3.29 6.10
CA GLN A 123 -17.21 3.01 7.43
C GLN A 123 -16.69 3.98 8.51
N ARG A 124 -15.43 4.41 8.39
CA ARG A 124 -14.71 5.19 9.41
C ARG A 124 -14.72 6.69 9.10
N SER A 125 -14.57 7.04 7.83
CA SER A 125 -14.40 8.42 7.35
C SER A 125 -15.65 9.02 6.68
N GLY A 126 -16.69 8.21 6.44
CA GLY A 126 -17.87 8.59 5.66
C GLY A 126 -17.64 8.68 4.14
N GLY A 127 -16.42 8.49 3.64
CA GLY A 127 -16.11 8.54 2.22
C GLY A 127 -14.62 8.38 1.90
N VAL A 128 -14.29 8.14 0.64
CA VAL A 128 -12.90 8.09 0.17
C VAL A 128 -12.77 8.84 -1.14
N GLN A 129 -11.60 9.44 -1.36
CA GLN A 129 -11.27 10.18 -2.59
C GLN A 129 -10.21 9.41 -3.37
N VAL A 130 -10.42 9.27 -4.67
CA VAL A 130 -9.49 8.57 -5.56
C VAL A 130 -9.25 9.41 -6.81
N ARG A 131 -7.98 9.68 -7.11
CA ARG A 131 -7.55 10.27 -8.37
C ARG A 131 -7.22 9.17 -9.37
N VAL A 132 -7.57 9.39 -10.63
CA VAL A 132 -7.11 8.59 -11.75
C VAL A 132 -6.37 9.51 -12.73
N GLY A 133 -5.07 9.30 -12.87
CA GLY A 133 -4.18 10.22 -13.59
C GLY A 133 -2.78 9.64 -13.79
N GLY A 134 -1.75 10.40 -13.39
CA GLY A 134 -0.35 10.05 -13.54
C GLY A 134 0.19 10.40 -14.93
N ASN A 135 1.43 10.06 -15.21
CA ASN A 135 2.08 10.33 -16.51
C ASN A 135 1.27 9.77 -17.70
N THR A 136 0.57 8.65 -17.51
CA THR A 136 -0.21 8.01 -18.57
C THR A 136 -1.48 8.79 -18.95
N GLN A 137 -1.91 9.76 -18.14
CA GLN A 137 -3.05 10.63 -18.48
C GLN A 137 -2.74 11.51 -19.70
N GLU A 138 -1.48 11.91 -19.89
CA GLU A 138 -1.12 13.02 -20.77
C GLU A 138 -1.36 12.78 -22.25
N THR A 139 -1.45 11.50 -22.61
CA THR A 139 -1.68 11.02 -23.98
C THR A 139 -2.95 10.19 -24.11
N ALA A 140 -3.69 10.00 -23.01
CA ALA A 140 -4.86 9.14 -22.98
C ALA A 140 -5.92 9.63 -23.97
N THR A 141 -6.49 8.71 -24.75
CA THR A 141 -7.50 9.06 -25.76
C THR A 141 -8.70 8.16 -25.61
N MET A 142 -9.90 8.75 -25.56
CA MET A 142 -11.11 7.96 -25.54
C MET A 142 -11.45 7.46 -26.96
N VAL A 143 -11.82 6.19 -27.07
CA VAL A 143 -12.31 5.54 -28.30
C VAL A 143 -13.61 4.80 -28.01
N ASP A 144 -14.44 4.56 -29.03
CA ASP A 144 -15.73 3.88 -28.84
C ASP A 144 -15.57 2.42 -28.41
N SER A 145 -14.54 1.74 -28.94
CA SER A 145 -14.24 0.34 -28.64
C SER A 145 -12.78 0.03 -28.91
N THR A 146 -12.23 -0.99 -28.23
CA THR A 146 -10.93 -1.57 -28.59
C THR A 146 -11.11 -2.88 -29.38
N PRO A 147 -10.13 -3.29 -30.19
CA PRO A 147 -10.19 -4.54 -30.96
C PRO A 147 -10.45 -5.79 -30.11
N ASP A 148 -9.95 -5.84 -28.88
CA ASP A 148 -10.11 -6.98 -27.96
C ASP A 148 -11.25 -6.81 -26.95
N GLY A 149 -12.01 -5.71 -27.02
CA GLY A 149 -13.12 -5.40 -26.13
C GLY A 149 -12.73 -5.03 -24.70
N ARG A 150 -11.44 -4.81 -24.41
CA ARG A 150 -10.99 -4.27 -23.12
C ARG A 150 -11.34 -2.80 -22.98
N ILE A 151 -11.43 -2.33 -21.74
CA ILE A 151 -11.70 -0.91 -21.48
C ILE A 151 -10.50 0.01 -21.72
N LEU A 152 -9.30 -0.56 -21.86
CA LEU A 152 -8.06 0.17 -22.02
C LEU A 152 -6.99 -0.71 -22.69
N GLU A 153 -6.26 -0.11 -23.64
CA GLU A 153 -5.08 -0.69 -24.29
C GLU A 153 -3.87 0.24 -24.17
N LYS A 154 -2.68 -0.36 -24.10
CA LYS A 154 -1.40 0.35 -23.98
C LYS A 154 -0.57 0.17 -25.24
N ASN A 155 -0.05 1.26 -25.79
CA ASN A 155 0.95 1.18 -26.86
C ASN A 155 2.36 1.01 -26.26
N LEU A 156 2.75 -0.24 -26.02
CA LEU A 156 4.04 -0.58 -25.39
C LEU A 156 5.25 -0.38 -26.30
N THR A 157 5.06 -0.13 -27.60
CA THR A 157 6.17 0.10 -28.55
C THR A 157 6.49 1.58 -28.73
N ASN A 158 5.64 2.48 -28.23
CA ASN A 158 5.80 3.93 -28.33
C ASN A 158 5.83 4.58 -26.95
N THR A 159 6.60 4.01 -26.02
CA THR A 159 6.71 4.52 -24.66
C THR A 159 7.53 5.81 -24.60
N SER A 160 7.19 6.67 -23.65
CA SER A 160 7.87 7.93 -23.37
C SER A 160 8.77 7.83 -22.14
N ASN A 161 9.75 8.72 -22.07
CA ASN A 161 10.63 8.91 -20.91
C ASN A 161 9.87 9.52 -19.71
N PRO A 162 10.47 9.51 -18.51
CA PRO A 162 11.64 8.72 -18.12
C PRO A 162 11.25 7.28 -17.73
N THR A 163 9.96 7.01 -17.50
CA THR A 163 9.45 5.76 -16.91
C THR A 163 8.91 4.75 -17.92
N GLN A 164 9.23 4.90 -19.21
CA GLN A 164 8.67 4.06 -20.28
C GLN A 164 7.13 4.11 -20.31
N THR A 165 6.57 5.31 -20.20
CA THR A 165 5.13 5.56 -20.12
C THR A 165 4.45 5.31 -21.47
N PRO A 166 3.53 4.34 -21.57
CA PRO A 166 2.85 4.04 -22.83
C PRO A 166 1.68 5.00 -23.09
N PRO A 167 1.48 5.46 -24.34
CA PRO A 167 0.22 6.04 -24.76
C PRO A 167 -0.94 5.07 -24.55
N LEU A 168 -2.09 5.61 -24.19
CA LEU A 168 -3.27 4.83 -23.85
C LEU A 168 -4.47 5.22 -24.73
N ILE A 169 -5.22 4.20 -25.12
CA ILE A 169 -6.61 4.38 -25.51
C ILE A 169 -7.51 3.73 -24.46
N PHE A 170 -8.68 4.30 -24.22
CA PHE A 170 -9.67 3.77 -23.28
C PHE A 170 -11.09 4.00 -23.80
N THR A 171 -12.06 3.27 -23.26
CA THR A 171 -13.46 3.36 -23.70
C THR A 171 -14.35 3.98 -22.62
N PRO A 172 -15.59 4.43 -22.95
CA PRO A 172 -16.54 4.93 -21.96
C PRO A 172 -16.83 3.98 -20.78
N GLU A 173 -16.65 2.67 -20.98
CA GLU A 173 -16.78 1.64 -19.92
C GLU A 173 -15.87 1.91 -18.72
N PHE A 174 -14.75 2.60 -18.92
CA PHE A 174 -13.87 3.09 -17.86
C PHE A 174 -14.62 3.99 -16.86
N LEU A 175 -15.41 4.95 -17.37
CA LEU A 175 -16.16 5.88 -16.55
C LEU A 175 -17.39 5.21 -15.93
N TYR A 176 -18.05 4.31 -16.65
CA TYR A 176 -19.14 3.51 -16.08
C TYR A 176 -18.66 2.57 -14.97
N LEU A 177 -17.46 2.00 -15.09
CA LEU A 177 -16.83 1.23 -14.02
C LEU A 177 -16.66 2.07 -12.74
N MET A 178 -16.10 3.27 -12.86
CA MET A 178 -15.98 4.21 -11.73
C MET A 178 -17.34 4.59 -11.14
N SER A 179 -18.34 4.84 -11.99
CA SER A 179 -19.72 5.14 -11.55
C SER A 179 -20.36 3.97 -10.82
N ASN A 180 -20.17 2.74 -11.31
CA ASN A 180 -20.69 1.53 -10.66
C ASN A 180 -20.02 1.25 -9.32
N ILE A 181 -18.75 1.63 -9.15
CA ILE A 181 -18.11 1.61 -7.83
C ILE A 181 -18.80 2.62 -6.91
N SER A 182 -18.99 3.87 -7.37
CA SER A 182 -19.61 4.92 -6.55
C SER A 182 -21.09 4.69 -6.23
N SER A 183 -21.79 3.86 -7.00
CA SER A 183 -23.17 3.44 -6.68
C SER A 183 -23.22 2.38 -5.58
N LEU A 184 -22.09 1.69 -5.32
CA LEU A 184 -21.97 0.67 -4.29
C LEU A 184 -21.36 1.23 -3.01
N VAL A 185 -20.31 2.04 -3.10
CA VAL A 185 -19.53 2.58 -1.99
C VAL A 185 -19.25 4.07 -2.21
N ASN A 186 -19.18 4.88 -1.15
CA ASN A 186 -19.05 6.34 -1.25
C ASN A 186 -17.64 6.82 -1.67
N VAL A 187 -17.23 6.44 -2.87
CA VAL A 187 -15.98 6.85 -3.52
C VAL A 187 -16.26 8.09 -4.39
N HIS A 188 -15.41 9.10 -4.24
CA HIS A 188 -15.41 10.30 -5.07
C HIS A 188 -14.13 10.33 -5.92
N TRP A 189 -14.25 10.88 -7.12
CA TRP A 189 -13.24 10.76 -8.15
C TRP A 189 -12.66 12.09 -8.56
N TYR A 190 -11.36 12.08 -8.79
CA TYR A 190 -10.68 13.04 -9.64
C TYR A 190 -10.20 12.34 -10.92
N ILE A 191 -10.23 13.05 -12.05
CA ILE A 191 -9.72 12.55 -13.33
C ILE A 191 -8.71 13.51 -13.93
N GLY A 192 -7.61 12.98 -14.46
CA GLY A 192 -6.66 13.73 -15.29
C GLY A 192 -7.16 13.92 -16.71
N VAL A 193 -6.99 15.13 -17.25
CA VAL A 193 -7.17 15.39 -18.69
C VAL A 193 -5.82 15.34 -19.42
N PRO A 194 -5.78 14.81 -20.66
CA PRO A 194 -4.58 14.83 -21.49
C PRO A 194 -4.14 16.26 -21.81
N PHE A 195 -2.85 16.58 -21.63
CA PHE A 195 -2.35 17.95 -21.73
C PHE A 195 -1.16 18.14 -22.70
N PHE A 196 -0.73 17.10 -23.42
CA PHE A 196 0.41 17.23 -24.34
C PHE A 196 0.08 17.88 -25.70
N ASP A 197 -1.15 17.73 -26.21
CA ASP A 197 -1.56 18.25 -27.52
C ASP A 197 -2.24 19.61 -27.36
N VAL A 198 -1.43 20.67 -27.33
CA VAL A 198 -1.87 22.05 -27.15
C VAL A 198 -1.91 22.76 -28.51
N PRO A 199 -3.00 23.45 -28.90
CA PRO A 199 -4.26 23.67 -28.16
C PRO A 199 -5.34 22.60 -28.39
N ASN A 200 -5.03 21.46 -29.03
CA ASN A 200 -6.02 20.44 -29.41
C ASN A 200 -6.35 19.45 -28.28
N PHE A 201 -6.87 19.97 -27.16
CA PHE A 201 -7.17 19.16 -25.99
C PHE A 201 -8.24 18.09 -26.25
N LYS A 202 -7.97 16.87 -25.76
CA LYS A 202 -8.90 15.72 -25.84
C LYS A 202 -9.85 15.74 -24.63
N LEU A 203 -10.89 16.55 -24.71
CA LEU A 203 -11.78 16.83 -23.57
C LEU A 203 -12.91 15.80 -23.36
N ASP A 204 -13.01 14.76 -24.19
CA ASP A 204 -14.05 13.72 -24.08
C ASP A 204 -14.15 13.11 -22.67
N ILE A 205 -13.01 12.95 -22.00
CA ILE A 205 -12.95 12.41 -20.62
C ILE A 205 -13.60 13.35 -19.61
N ALA A 206 -13.45 14.67 -19.77
CA ALA A 206 -14.08 15.66 -18.92
C ALA A 206 -15.58 15.70 -19.19
N GLU A 207 -15.97 15.79 -20.47
CA GLU A 207 -17.36 15.89 -20.91
C GLU A 207 -18.19 14.68 -20.47
N LYS A 208 -17.74 13.47 -20.84
CA LYS A 208 -18.43 12.23 -20.46
C LYS A 208 -18.23 11.91 -18.98
N GLY A 209 -17.09 12.27 -18.40
CA GLY A 209 -16.81 12.06 -16.97
C GLY A 209 -17.88 12.69 -16.11
N ARG A 210 -18.24 13.95 -16.39
CA ARG A 210 -19.31 14.64 -15.65
C ARG A 210 -20.70 14.08 -15.93
N ALA A 211 -20.99 13.72 -17.17
CA ALA A 211 -22.28 13.13 -17.54
C ALA A 211 -22.52 11.77 -16.86
N ILE A 212 -21.46 10.95 -16.71
CA ILE A 212 -21.55 9.59 -16.17
C ILE A 212 -21.39 9.57 -14.65
N LEU A 213 -20.40 10.28 -14.09
CA LEU A 213 -20.11 10.26 -12.66
C LEU A 213 -20.94 11.25 -11.85
N GLY A 214 -21.55 12.26 -12.50
CA GLY A 214 -22.35 13.27 -11.83
C GLY A 214 -21.58 13.99 -10.73
N ASP A 215 -22.16 14.05 -9.53
CA ASP A 215 -21.60 14.68 -8.33
C ASP A 215 -20.41 13.91 -7.72
N LYS A 216 -20.17 12.67 -8.17
CA LYS A 216 -19.01 11.87 -7.76
C LYS A 216 -17.72 12.30 -8.44
N LEU A 217 -17.79 13.02 -9.57
CA LEU A 217 -16.64 13.73 -10.12
C LEU A 217 -16.46 15.05 -9.37
N ILE A 218 -15.44 15.13 -8.53
CA ILE A 218 -15.18 16.26 -7.63
C ILE A 218 -14.02 17.15 -8.08
N GLY A 219 -13.28 16.75 -9.12
CA GLY A 219 -12.33 17.63 -9.78
C GLY A 219 -11.64 17.01 -10.99
N ILE A 220 -11.07 17.89 -11.81
CA ILE A 220 -10.38 17.56 -13.05
C ILE A 220 -8.96 18.11 -12.97
N GLN A 221 -7.97 17.23 -13.02
CA GLN A 221 -6.57 17.60 -13.01
C GLN A 221 -6.12 18.04 -14.40
N VAL A 222 -5.52 19.22 -14.47
CA VAL A 222 -4.99 19.79 -15.71
C VAL A 222 -3.46 19.65 -15.73
N GLY A 223 -2.98 18.67 -16.48
CA GLY A 223 -1.56 18.30 -16.51
C GLY A 223 -1.09 17.59 -15.23
N ASN A 224 -0.07 16.76 -15.38
CA ASN A 224 0.63 15.98 -14.38
C ASN A 224 2.11 16.39 -14.41
N GLU A 225 2.60 17.00 -13.33
CA GLU A 225 3.99 17.43 -13.19
C GLU A 225 4.49 18.29 -14.38
N PRO A 226 3.79 19.39 -14.74
CA PRO A 226 4.15 20.22 -15.90
C PRO A 226 5.55 20.85 -15.79
N ASP A 227 6.08 20.96 -14.59
CA ASP A 227 7.45 21.41 -14.31
C ASP A 227 8.52 20.41 -14.77
N LEU A 228 8.14 19.15 -15.05
CA LEU A 228 9.03 18.12 -15.59
C LEU A 228 8.95 17.99 -17.12
N TYR A 229 8.04 18.68 -17.80
CA TYR A 229 7.84 18.50 -19.24
C TYR A 229 9.10 18.76 -20.08
N VAL A 230 9.94 19.73 -19.69
CA VAL A 230 11.22 19.99 -20.37
C VAL A 230 12.20 18.84 -20.14
N ALA A 231 12.38 18.44 -18.88
CA ALA A 231 13.27 17.33 -18.51
C ALA A 231 12.86 16.01 -19.18
N HIS A 232 11.57 15.85 -19.47
CA HIS A 232 11.00 14.71 -20.17
C HIS A 232 10.83 14.95 -21.69
N GLY A 233 11.27 16.08 -22.25
CA GLY A 233 11.23 16.32 -23.69
C GLY A 233 9.81 16.44 -24.29
N HIS A 234 8.81 16.75 -23.47
CA HIS A 234 7.43 17.04 -23.87
C HIS A 234 7.19 18.52 -24.20
N ARG A 235 8.12 19.38 -23.76
CA ARG A 235 8.16 20.80 -24.10
C ARG A 235 9.60 21.23 -24.40
N PRO A 236 9.80 22.26 -25.24
CA PRO A 236 11.13 22.77 -25.54
C PRO A 236 11.76 23.49 -24.33
N ASP A 237 13.08 23.66 -24.38
CA ASP A 237 13.81 24.48 -23.41
C ASP A 237 13.20 25.89 -23.29
N GLY A 238 13.13 26.40 -22.07
CA GLY A 238 12.56 27.71 -21.75
C GLY A 238 11.08 27.66 -21.35
N TYR A 239 10.39 26.52 -21.49
CA TYR A 239 9.04 26.33 -20.93
C TYR A 239 9.09 26.46 -19.39
N ASN A 240 8.19 27.28 -18.84
CA ASN A 240 8.20 27.68 -17.43
C ASN A 240 6.76 27.87 -16.90
N GLU A 241 6.64 28.35 -15.66
CA GLU A 241 5.37 28.56 -14.98
C GLU A 241 4.41 29.53 -15.68
N PHE A 242 4.93 30.50 -16.45
CA PHE A 242 4.12 31.41 -17.27
C PHE A 242 3.61 30.69 -18.52
N SER A 243 4.47 29.91 -19.19
CA SER A 243 4.08 29.09 -20.34
C SER A 243 2.98 28.10 -19.96
N TYR A 244 3.12 27.41 -18.83
CA TYR A 244 2.05 26.54 -18.32
C TYR A 244 0.77 27.31 -17.99
N GLY A 245 0.89 28.50 -17.38
CA GLY A 245 -0.26 29.37 -17.14
C GLY A 245 -1.00 29.78 -18.42
N ASP A 246 -0.28 29.96 -19.53
CA ASP A 246 -0.89 30.25 -20.83
C ASP A 246 -1.59 29.02 -21.42
N GLU A 247 -0.95 27.84 -21.44
CA GLU A 247 -1.58 26.59 -21.90
C GLU A 247 -2.80 26.21 -21.05
N PHE A 248 -2.75 26.45 -19.72
CA PHE A 248 -3.92 26.27 -18.85
C PHE A 248 -5.07 27.18 -19.27
N GLY A 249 -4.75 28.43 -19.65
CA GLY A 249 -5.72 29.37 -20.19
C GLY A 249 -6.32 28.91 -21.52
N GLU A 250 -5.53 28.28 -22.38
CA GLU A 250 -6.03 27.67 -23.62
C GLU A 250 -6.99 26.51 -23.34
N LEU A 251 -6.72 25.67 -22.33
CA LEU A 251 -7.64 24.62 -21.91
C LEU A 251 -8.94 25.21 -21.32
N VAL A 252 -8.85 26.24 -20.48
CA VAL A 252 -10.04 26.95 -19.95
C VAL A 252 -10.89 27.51 -21.10
N ASN A 253 -10.25 28.08 -22.12
CA ASN A 253 -10.94 28.57 -23.32
C ASN A 253 -11.58 27.43 -24.12
N ALA A 254 -10.89 26.30 -24.30
CA ALA A 254 -11.42 25.13 -24.99
C ALA A 254 -12.63 24.53 -24.27
N MET A 255 -12.63 24.54 -22.94
CA MET A 255 -13.76 24.12 -22.08
C MET A 255 -14.92 25.14 -22.03
N ASN A 256 -14.80 26.29 -22.68
CA ASN A 256 -15.87 27.29 -22.75
C ASN A 256 -16.93 26.92 -23.80
N ASN A 257 -17.47 25.71 -23.70
CA ASN A 257 -18.52 25.15 -24.55
C ASN A 257 -19.61 24.48 -23.71
N ASP A 258 -20.78 24.21 -24.29
CA ASP A 258 -21.93 23.67 -23.54
C ASP A 258 -21.65 22.27 -22.94
N ALA A 259 -20.88 21.43 -23.63
CA ALA A 259 -20.52 20.08 -23.16
C ALA A 259 -19.72 20.10 -21.85
N ASN A 260 -18.94 21.16 -21.61
CA ASN A 260 -18.12 21.33 -20.42
C ASN A 260 -18.69 22.35 -19.41
N ALA A 261 -19.91 22.86 -19.60
CA ALA A 261 -20.47 23.91 -18.74
C ALA A 261 -20.41 23.56 -17.23
N ALA A 262 -20.67 22.30 -16.87
CA ALA A 262 -20.62 21.82 -15.49
C ALA A 262 -19.20 21.52 -14.96
N ASN A 263 -18.18 21.62 -15.81
CA ASN A 263 -16.78 21.30 -15.49
C ASN A 263 -15.88 22.54 -15.34
N ARG A 264 -16.37 23.73 -15.73
CA ARG A 264 -15.55 24.93 -15.85
C ARG A 264 -14.95 25.42 -14.53
N ASN A 265 -15.51 25.01 -13.39
CA ASN A 265 -15.15 25.44 -12.05
C ASN A 265 -14.64 24.31 -11.13
N ILE A 266 -14.29 23.15 -11.71
CA ILE A 266 -13.76 22.01 -10.96
C ILE A 266 -12.33 21.62 -11.35
N LEU A 267 -11.57 22.57 -11.92
CA LEU A 267 -10.19 22.31 -12.33
C LEU A 267 -9.24 22.26 -11.12
N ILE A 268 -8.17 21.47 -11.24
CA ILE A 268 -7.13 21.32 -10.24
C ILE A 268 -5.78 21.59 -10.90
N GLY A 269 -5.00 22.48 -10.29
CA GLY A 269 -3.69 22.90 -10.75
C GLY A 269 -2.85 23.51 -9.62
N PRO A 270 -1.53 23.67 -9.80
CA PRO A 270 -0.77 23.37 -11.01
C PRO A 270 -0.26 21.92 -11.10
N ASN A 271 -0.40 21.11 -10.05
CA ASN A 271 0.06 19.70 -10.00
C ASN A 271 1.57 19.54 -10.26
N ILE A 272 2.38 20.49 -9.77
CA ILE A 272 3.84 20.48 -9.94
C ILE A 272 4.53 19.49 -9.00
N ALA A 273 5.71 19.01 -9.42
CA ALA A 273 6.52 18.05 -8.70
C ALA A 273 7.64 18.69 -7.85
N MET A 274 8.71 19.15 -8.51
CA MET A 274 9.96 19.46 -7.82
C MET A 274 10.87 20.48 -8.49
N VAL A 275 10.69 20.78 -9.77
CA VAL A 275 11.55 21.70 -10.50
C VAL A 275 11.11 23.14 -10.28
N TRP A 276 9.80 23.39 -10.29
CA TRP A 276 9.24 24.68 -9.91
C TRP A 276 8.87 24.64 -8.42
N THR A 277 9.09 25.75 -7.72
CA THR A 277 8.46 25.93 -6.41
C THR A 277 7.02 26.41 -6.61
N PRO A 278 6.10 26.09 -5.69
CA PRO A 278 4.74 26.62 -5.73
C PRO A 278 4.71 28.15 -5.80
N GLU A 279 5.61 28.83 -5.08
CA GLU A 279 5.69 30.30 -5.05
C GLU A 279 6.04 30.90 -6.41
N GLN A 280 6.84 30.23 -7.24
CA GLN A 280 7.08 30.67 -8.62
C GLN A 280 5.77 30.69 -9.41
N VAL A 281 4.96 29.64 -9.29
CA VAL A 281 3.65 29.55 -9.94
C VAL A 281 2.66 30.59 -9.37
N TRP A 282 2.66 30.83 -8.06
CA TRP A 282 1.81 31.87 -7.47
C TRP A 282 2.19 33.27 -7.96
N ASN A 283 3.48 33.55 -8.08
CA ASN A 283 4.01 34.83 -8.55
C ASN A 283 3.76 35.08 -10.04
N SER A 284 3.46 34.06 -10.84
CA SER A 284 3.04 34.22 -12.23
C SER A 284 1.60 34.76 -12.36
N GLY A 285 0.85 34.83 -11.24
CA GLY A 285 -0.56 35.24 -11.22
C GLY A 285 -1.54 34.11 -11.51
N PHE A 286 -1.07 32.85 -11.59
CA PHE A 286 -1.87 31.68 -11.94
C PHE A 286 -3.18 31.57 -11.15
N VAL A 287 -3.12 31.66 -9.82
CA VAL A 287 -4.30 31.46 -8.96
C VAL A 287 -5.31 32.57 -9.12
N ASP A 288 -4.87 33.83 -9.25
CA ASP A 288 -5.78 34.95 -9.44
C ASP A 288 -6.42 34.91 -10.83
N ARG A 289 -5.66 34.53 -11.86
CA ARG A 289 -6.16 34.36 -13.24
C ARG A 289 -7.24 33.28 -13.34
N PHE A 290 -7.10 32.17 -12.62
CA PHE A 290 -7.97 31.00 -12.74
C PHE A 290 -8.81 30.69 -11.50
N SER A 291 -8.97 31.65 -10.57
CA SER A 291 -9.67 31.44 -9.30
C SER A 291 -11.10 30.92 -9.47
N GLN A 292 -11.81 31.35 -10.51
CA GLN A 292 -13.17 30.88 -10.81
C GLN A 292 -13.20 29.47 -11.39
N ASN A 293 -12.09 29.01 -11.97
CA ASN A 293 -11.97 27.70 -12.59
C ASN A 293 -11.46 26.62 -11.63
N LEU A 294 -10.61 27.02 -10.68
CA LEU A 294 -9.94 26.12 -9.76
C LEU A 294 -10.85 25.74 -8.58
N VAL A 295 -11.03 24.44 -8.33
CA VAL A 295 -11.66 23.93 -7.09
C VAL A 295 -10.63 23.65 -5.99
N SER A 296 -9.40 23.30 -6.37
CA SER A 296 -8.30 23.06 -5.45
C SER A 296 -6.97 23.46 -6.09
N LEU A 297 -6.03 23.84 -5.22
CA LEU A 297 -4.62 23.92 -5.55
C LEU A 297 -3.95 22.58 -5.22
N ALA A 298 -2.95 22.18 -6.00
CA ALA A 298 -2.35 20.86 -5.87
C ALA A 298 -0.85 20.83 -6.21
N VAL A 299 -0.14 19.95 -5.51
CA VAL A 299 1.26 19.58 -5.75
C VAL A 299 1.41 18.06 -5.70
N GLU A 300 2.50 17.57 -6.27
CA GLU A 300 2.89 16.17 -6.30
C GLU A 300 4.30 16.07 -5.70
N ARG A 301 4.56 15.14 -4.78
CA ARG A 301 5.88 15.07 -4.14
C ARG A 301 6.18 13.69 -3.58
N TYR A 302 7.38 13.22 -3.89
CA TYR A 302 8.00 12.08 -3.22
C TYR A 302 9.21 12.56 -2.39
N PRO A 303 9.58 11.85 -1.31
CA PRO A 303 10.78 12.17 -0.52
C PRO A 303 12.06 12.07 -1.35
N THR A 304 12.08 11.10 -2.25
CA THR A 304 13.21 10.79 -3.12
C THR A 304 12.74 9.86 -4.24
N ASP A 305 13.68 9.34 -5.03
CA ASP A 305 13.45 8.52 -6.21
C ASP A 305 14.25 7.20 -6.15
N ASN A 306 13.71 6.14 -6.75
CA ASN A 306 14.45 4.91 -7.03
C ASN A 306 14.71 4.73 -8.55
N CYS A 307 14.87 5.84 -9.28
CA CYS A 307 14.90 5.81 -10.74
C CYS A 307 16.17 5.14 -11.29
N PHE A 308 17.30 5.21 -10.57
CA PHE A 308 18.54 4.59 -11.04
C PHE A 308 18.41 3.06 -11.07
N ALA A 309 17.84 2.47 -10.03
CA ALA A 309 17.68 1.02 -9.96
C ALA A 309 16.64 0.50 -10.97
N GLN A 310 15.58 1.26 -11.24
CA GLN A 310 14.52 0.86 -12.17
C GLN A 310 14.82 1.14 -13.64
N PHE A 311 15.44 2.28 -13.93
CA PHE A 311 15.56 2.82 -15.28
C PHE A 311 16.99 3.22 -15.68
N GLY A 312 17.97 3.08 -14.78
CA GLY A 312 19.36 3.47 -15.03
C GLY A 312 19.58 4.99 -15.08
N GLN A 313 18.64 5.79 -14.55
CA GLN A 313 18.67 7.25 -14.58
C GLN A 313 18.73 7.85 -13.17
N GLY A 314 19.47 8.93 -12.99
CA GLY A 314 19.60 9.60 -11.69
C GLY A 314 20.72 9.04 -10.82
N THR A 315 20.56 9.12 -9.50
CA THR A 315 21.60 8.75 -8.53
C THR A 315 21.32 7.37 -7.93
N PRO A 316 22.28 6.44 -7.89
CA PRO A 316 22.11 5.17 -7.17
C PRO A 316 21.89 5.42 -5.67
N ARG A 317 20.95 4.68 -5.08
CA ARG A 317 20.62 4.75 -3.65
C ARG A 317 20.53 3.34 -3.09
N ASP A 318 21.18 3.11 -1.95
CA ASP A 318 21.06 1.83 -1.23
C ASP A 318 19.81 1.88 -0.31
N PRO A 319 18.80 1.01 -0.53
CA PRO A 319 17.66 0.91 0.38
C PRO A 319 18.03 0.71 1.85
N GLN A 320 19.11 -0.03 2.14
CA GLN A 320 19.52 -0.30 3.52
C GLN A 320 20.03 0.97 4.22
N GLU A 321 20.72 1.85 3.50
CA GLU A 321 21.20 3.15 4.02
C GLU A 321 20.07 4.18 4.11
N MET A 322 19.10 4.12 3.18
CA MET A 322 17.94 5.02 3.17
C MET A 322 16.93 4.69 4.27
N PHE A 323 16.79 3.42 4.67
CA PHE A 323 15.72 2.95 5.55
C PHE A 323 15.58 3.73 6.88
N PRO A 324 16.66 4.05 7.64
CA PRO A 324 16.55 4.83 8.86
C PRO A 324 15.91 6.22 8.66
N THR A 325 16.06 6.84 7.49
CA THR A 325 15.52 8.18 7.21
C THR A 325 13.98 8.21 7.13
N TYR A 326 13.35 7.06 6.92
CA TYR A 326 11.88 6.91 6.93
C TYR A 326 11.33 6.65 8.33
N LEU A 327 12.18 6.31 9.30
CA LEU A 327 11.79 5.89 10.65
C LEU A 327 11.95 7.05 11.65
N THR A 328 11.68 8.27 11.19
CA THR A 328 11.80 9.49 11.98
C THR A 328 10.69 10.46 11.62
N HIS A 329 10.19 11.20 12.61
CA HIS A 329 9.21 12.27 12.42
C HIS A 329 9.73 13.40 11.52
N GLN A 330 11.05 13.64 11.54
CA GLN A 330 11.70 14.60 10.66
C GLN A 330 11.47 14.30 9.17
N SER A 331 11.23 13.04 8.81
CA SER A 331 10.88 12.64 7.44
C SER A 331 9.64 13.38 6.94
N GLY A 332 8.54 13.34 7.70
CA GLY A 332 7.30 14.04 7.36
C GLY A 332 7.43 15.56 7.47
N GLN A 333 8.11 16.06 8.51
CA GLN A 333 8.31 17.50 8.72
C GLN A 333 9.12 18.14 7.59
N ASN A 334 10.20 17.50 7.14
CA ASN A 334 11.02 18.02 6.03
C ASN A 334 10.22 18.14 4.74
N LEU A 335 9.40 17.13 4.41
CA LEU A 335 8.58 17.12 3.20
C LEU A 335 7.53 18.22 3.21
N THR A 336 6.87 18.42 4.34
CA THR A 336 5.79 19.41 4.48
C THR A 336 6.29 20.85 4.63
N SER A 337 7.50 21.04 5.19
CA SER A 337 8.08 22.37 5.44
C SER A 337 8.14 23.26 4.20
N ALA A 338 8.37 22.68 3.03
CA ALA A 338 8.43 23.39 1.75
C ALA A 338 7.09 24.03 1.35
N TYR A 339 5.98 23.62 1.96
CA TYR A 339 4.63 23.99 1.56
C TYR A 339 3.87 24.84 2.58
N VAL A 340 4.45 25.15 3.74
CA VAL A 340 3.76 25.92 4.81
C VAL A 340 3.30 27.29 4.31
N ASN A 341 4.12 27.98 3.51
CA ASN A 341 3.73 29.25 2.90
C ASN A 341 2.58 29.07 1.89
N SER A 342 2.62 27.98 1.14
CA SER A 342 1.62 27.67 0.11
C SER A 342 0.27 27.25 0.69
N THR A 343 0.24 26.51 1.79
CA THR A 343 -1.02 26.18 2.49
C THR A 343 -1.63 27.41 3.15
N ALA A 344 -0.80 28.32 3.68
CA ALA A 344 -1.27 29.63 4.16
C ALA A 344 -1.81 30.49 3.01
N TYR A 345 -1.09 30.57 1.88
CA TYR A 345 -1.52 31.31 0.69
C TYR A 345 -2.86 30.77 0.15
N ALA A 346 -3.01 29.45 0.04
CA ALA A 346 -4.25 28.82 -0.42
C ALA A 346 -5.46 29.22 0.44
N GLN A 347 -5.29 29.29 1.76
CA GLN A 347 -6.33 29.78 2.68
C GLN A 347 -6.71 31.24 2.40
N THR A 348 -5.74 32.12 2.11
CA THR A 348 -6.05 33.53 1.72
C THR A 348 -6.86 33.63 0.43
N LYS A 349 -6.74 32.62 -0.44
CA LYS A 349 -7.49 32.50 -1.70
C LYS A 349 -8.79 31.70 -1.56
N GLY A 350 -9.09 31.20 -0.36
CA GLY A 350 -10.26 30.34 -0.11
C GLY A 350 -10.21 29.03 -0.89
N LYS A 351 -9.01 28.48 -1.14
CA LYS A 351 -8.81 27.23 -1.89
C LYS A 351 -8.25 26.13 -1.00
N PRO A 352 -8.72 24.89 -1.15
CA PRO A 352 -8.02 23.71 -0.64
C PRO A 352 -6.61 23.60 -1.26
N PHE A 353 -5.69 22.97 -0.53
CA PHE A 353 -4.33 22.66 -1.01
C PHE A 353 -4.04 21.19 -0.76
N MET A 354 -3.81 20.43 -1.84
CA MET A 354 -3.74 18.97 -1.80
C MET A 354 -2.39 18.43 -2.24
N MET A 355 -1.94 17.36 -1.57
CA MET A 355 -0.87 16.50 -2.05
C MET A 355 -1.51 15.47 -2.98
N PHE A 356 -1.51 15.75 -4.28
CA PHE A 356 -2.29 15.03 -5.28
C PHE A 356 -1.61 13.75 -5.78
N GLU A 357 -0.32 13.65 -5.54
CA GLU A 357 0.45 12.43 -5.69
C GLU A 357 1.61 12.40 -4.71
N THR A 358 1.76 11.30 -3.99
CA THR A 358 2.94 11.04 -3.16
C THR A 358 3.08 9.54 -2.93
N ASN A 359 4.26 9.09 -2.56
CA ASN A 359 4.50 7.84 -1.86
C ASN A 359 5.93 7.82 -1.28
N THR A 360 6.39 6.67 -0.79
CA THR A 360 7.72 6.50 -0.18
C THR A 360 8.89 6.90 -1.10
N ALA A 361 8.84 6.58 -2.40
CA ALA A 361 9.76 7.13 -3.40
C ALA A 361 9.17 7.02 -4.80
N SER A 362 9.52 7.96 -5.70
CA SER A 362 9.12 7.90 -7.11
C SER A 362 9.85 6.76 -7.82
N CYS A 363 9.51 6.50 -9.08
CA CYS A 363 10.03 5.35 -9.83
C CYS A 363 9.78 4.02 -9.08
N GLY A 364 8.58 3.86 -8.55
CA GLY A 364 8.09 2.59 -8.00
C GLY A 364 8.48 2.25 -6.57
N GLY A 365 9.26 3.07 -5.87
CA GLY A 365 9.62 2.82 -4.47
C GLY A 365 10.84 1.91 -4.30
N PHE A 366 11.22 1.64 -3.04
CA PHE A 366 12.35 0.80 -2.69
C PHE A 366 11.91 -0.56 -2.12
N PRO A 367 12.54 -1.68 -2.55
CA PRO A 367 12.32 -2.98 -1.92
C PRO A 367 12.73 -2.95 -0.45
N GLY A 368 11.84 -3.40 0.44
CA GLY A 368 12.08 -3.51 1.88
C GLY A 368 11.91 -2.21 2.67
N ILE A 369 11.76 -1.05 2.01
CA ILE A 369 11.27 0.19 2.64
C ILE A 369 9.78 0.36 2.32
N SER A 370 9.44 0.44 1.04
CA SER A 370 8.11 0.83 0.56
C SER A 370 7.01 -0.19 0.87
N ASP A 371 7.40 -1.44 1.11
CA ASP A 371 6.55 -2.60 1.34
C ASP A 371 6.74 -3.21 2.74
N SER A 372 7.38 -2.48 3.67
CA SER A 372 7.57 -2.89 5.06
C SER A 372 6.66 -2.13 6.03
N PHE A 373 6.55 -2.63 7.28
CA PHE A 373 5.78 -1.97 8.33
C PHE A 373 6.25 -0.54 8.62
N GLY A 374 7.54 -0.25 8.40
CA GLY A 374 8.11 1.09 8.50
C GLY A 374 7.39 2.09 7.59
N ALA A 375 7.01 1.68 6.37
CA ALA A 375 6.19 2.52 5.49
C ALA A 375 4.78 2.76 6.03
N ALA A 376 4.19 1.83 6.80
CA ALA A 376 2.87 2.02 7.41
C ALA A 376 2.92 3.11 8.49
N LEU A 377 3.96 3.10 9.34
CA LEU A 377 4.18 4.14 10.35
C LEU A 377 4.54 5.49 9.70
N TRP A 378 5.45 5.47 8.71
CA TRP A 378 5.83 6.66 7.95
C TRP A 378 4.65 7.30 7.25
N GLY A 379 3.81 6.52 6.57
CA GLY A 379 2.64 7.03 5.86
C GLY A 379 1.61 7.66 6.79
N LEU A 380 1.44 7.13 8.01
CA LEU A 380 0.55 7.69 9.02
C LEU A 380 1.10 9.00 9.59
N ASP A 381 2.37 9.02 10.00
CA ASP A 381 3.05 10.22 10.51
C ASP A 381 3.07 11.35 9.48
N TYR A 382 3.39 11.02 8.22
CA TYR A 382 3.42 12.00 7.14
C TYR A 382 2.04 12.56 6.83
N ALA A 383 0.98 11.73 6.82
CA ALA A 383 -0.39 12.19 6.63
C ALA A 383 -0.86 13.12 7.77
N LEU A 384 -0.54 12.79 9.02
CA LEU A 384 -0.81 13.64 10.19
C LEU A 384 -0.06 14.96 10.11
N THR A 385 1.21 14.93 9.68
CA THR A 385 2.04 16.13 9.50
C THR A 385 1.50 17.03 8.38
N MET A 386 1.03 16.45 7.26
CA MET A 386 0.36 17.20 6.20
C MET A 386 -0.93 17.85 6.70
N ALA A 387 -1.77 17.10 7.42
CA ALA A 387 -3.00 17.61 8.00
C ALA A 387 -2.73 18.76 8.98
N TYR A 388 -1.74 18.62 9.87
CA TYR A 388 -1.26 19.68 10.76
C TYR A 388 -0.80 20.93 9.98
N SER A 389 -0.12 20.72 8.84
CA SER A 389 0.38 21.79 7.96
C SER A 389 -0.69 22.40 7.04
N ASN A 390 -1.98 22.15 7.29
CA ASN A 390 -3.12 22.67 6.52
C ASN A 390 -3.20 22.21 5.06
N PHE A 391 -2.63 21.06 4.71
CA PHE A 391 -3.14 20.34 3.55
C PHE A 391 -4.59 19.91 3.82
N THR A 392 -5.38 19.78 2.76
CA THR A 392 -6.79 19.32 2.84
C THR A 392 -6.99 17.88 2.40
N GLY A 393 -5.94 17.25 1.87
CA GLY A 393 -5.94 15.86 1.47
C GLY A 393 -4.60 15.41 0.89
N ALA A 394 -4.36 14.11 0.93
CA ALA A 394 -3.18 13.46 0.40
C ALA A 394 -3.54 12.15 -0.33
N LEU A 395 -3.06 11.98 -1.56
CA LEU A 395 -3.38 10.84 -2.41
C LEU A 395 -2.13 9.99 -2.64
N PHE A 396 -2.12 8.79 -2.06
CA PHE A 396 -0.97 7.88 -2.17
C PHE A 396 -1.05 7.04 -3.44
N HIS A 397 0.02 7.05 -4.23
CA HIS A 397 0.00 6.54 -5.60
C HIS A 397 0.03 5.00 -5.68
N ILE A 398 -0.64 4.46 -6.70
CA ILE A 398 -0.73 3.06 -7.11
C ILE A 398 -0.27 2.95 -8.56
N GLY A 399 0.90 2.32 -8.77
CA GLY A 399 1.53 2.17 -10.08
C GLY A 399 1.37 0.76 -10.70
N GLY A 400 0.68 -0.15 -10.01
CA GLY A 400 0.48 -1.55 -10.45
C GLY A 400 1.61 -2.49 -10.04
N GLN A 401 1.68 -3.69 -10.60
CA GLN A 401 2.51 -4.79 -10.06
C GLN A 401 4.03 -4.54 -10.10
N ASN A 402 4.49 -3.56 -10.90
CA ASN A 402 5.91 -3.23 -11.04
C ASN A 402 6.41 -2.22 -10.00
N VAL A 403 5.60 -1.86 -8.99
CA VAL A 403 6.00 -0.94 -7.92
C VAL A 403 5.85 -1.58 -6.53
N PHE A 404 6.69 -1.15 -5.58
CA PHE A 404 6.75 -1.66 -4.21
C PHE A 404 5.77 -0.95 -3.27
N TYR A 405 5.48 0.32 -3.52
CA TYR A 405 4.78 1.18 -2.55
C TYR A 405 3.24 1.05 -2.52
N ASN A 406 2.68 0.12 -3.31
CA ASN A 406 1.24 0.04 -3.52
C ASN A 406 0.50 -0.16 -2.18
N PRO A 407 -0.51 0.66 -1.87
CA PRO A 407 -1.48 0.39 -0.81
C PRO A 407 -2.15 -0.99 -0.95
N PHE A 408 -2.43 -1.44 -2.16
CA PHE A 408 -3.00 -2.75 -2.45
C PHE A 408 -2.73 -3.13 -3.91
N THR A 409 -2.58 -4.43 -4.18
CA THR A 409 -2.21 -4.91 -5.52
C THR A 409 -2.98 -6.19 -5.88
N PRO A 410 -3.71 -6.24 -7.02
CA PRO A 410 -4.28 -7.49 -7.54
C PRO A 410 -3.19 -8.46 -7.96
N PRO A 411 -3.40 -9.79 -7.89
CA PRO A 411 -2.42 -10.77 -8.35
C PRO A 411 -2.15 -10.65 -9.86
N PRO A 412 -1.01 -11.17 -10.37
CA PRO A 412 -0.79 -11.29 -11.81
C PRO A 412 -1.95 -11.97 -12.51
N THR A 413 -2.30 -11.54 -13.72
CA THR A 413 -3.46 -12.05 -14.46
C THR A 413 -3.46 -13.58 -14.58
N ASN A 414 -2.28 -14.17 -14.84
CA ASN A 414 -2.09 -15.62 -14.93
C ASN A 414 -2.11 -16.36 -13.57
N GLN A 415 -2.16 -15.63 -12.46
CA GLN A 415 -2.24 -16.17 -11.10
C GLN A 415 -3.58 -15.86 -10.41
N SER A 416 -4.42 -15.02 -11.04
CA SER A 416 -5.69 -14.53 -10.47
C SER A 416 -6.75 -15.62 -10.19
N GLU A 417 -6.54 -16.85 -10.67
CA GLU A 417 -7.41 -18.00 -10.38
C GLU A 417 -7.08 -18.74 -9.07
N PHE A 418 -5.92 -18.48 -8.47
CA PHE A 418 -5.45 -19.18 -7.27
C PHE A 418 -4.76 -18.30 -6.24
N HIS A 419 -4.41 -17.06 -6.60
CA HIS A 419 -3.95 -16.03 -5.66
C HIS A 419 -5.03 -14.99 -5.42
N GLN A 420 -5.08 -14.46 -4.21
CA GLN A 420 -5.88 -13.29 -3.87
C GLN A 420 -5.04 -12.02 -3.96
N TRP A 421 -5.54 -10.90 -3.44
CA TRP A 421 -4.82 -9.63 -3.45
C TRP A 421 -3.77 -9.58 -2.33
N THR A 422 -2.81 -8.68 -2.51
CA THR A 422 -1.86 -8.28 -1.47
C THR A 422 -2.22 -6.88 -1.00
N VAL A 423 -2.35 -6.68 0.31
CA VAL A 423 -2.59 -5.37 0.93
C VAL A 423 -1.26 -4.87 1.50
N GLY A 424 -0.80 -3.73 1.00
CA GLY A 424 0.47 -3.12 1.37
C GLY A 424 0.39 -2.26 2.63
N PRO A 425 1.54 -1.84 3.17
CA PRO A 425 1.63 -1.10 4.43
C PRO A 425 0.89 0.24 4.41
N ILE A 426 0.92 0.97 3.28
CA ILE A 426 0.28 2.29 3.14
C ILE A 426 -1.25 2.21 3.30
N TYR A 427 -1.88 1.08 2.96
CA TYR A 427 -3.31 0.92 3.22
C TYR A 427 -3.62 0.88 4.73
N TYR A 428 -2.75 0.28 5.55
CA TYR A 428 -2.91 0.34 7.01
C TYR A 428 -2.80 1.77 7.53
N SER A 429 -1.91 2.60 6.97
CA SER A 429 -1.87 4.05 7.28
C SER A 429 -3.21 4.72 6.98
N SER A 430 -3.80 4.42 5.81
CA SER A 430 -5.10 4.99 5.42
C SER A 430 -6.24 4.56 6.35
N LEU A 431 -6.22 3.30 6.81
CA LEU A 431 -7.22 2.76 7.72
C LEU A 431 -7.17 3.43 9.09
N VAL A 432 -5.96 3.62 9.62
CA VAL A 432 -5.76 4.35 10.89
C VAL A 432 -6.15 5.81 10.72
N MET A 433 -5.70 6.47 9.65
CA MET A 433 -6.00 7.88 9.40
C MET A 433 -7.52 8.15 9.26
N ALA A 434 -8.26 7.22 8.67
CA ALA A 434 -9.72 7.30 8.61
C ALA A 434 -10.36 7.25 10.01
N GLU A 435 -9.86 6.43 10.94
CA GLU A 435 -10.36 6.41 12.32
C GLU A 435 -9.91 7.62 13.15
N VAL A 436 -8.71 8.14 12.87
CA VAL A 436 -8.14 9.34 13.50
C VAL A 436 -9.00 10.56 13.26
N LEU A 437 -9.38 10.81 12.01
CA LEU A 437 -10.17 11.99 11.64
C LEU A 437 -11.68 11.79 11.79
N GLY A 438 -12.15 10.54 11.77
CA GLY A 438 -13.57 10.22 11.89
C GLY A 438 -14.41 10.73 10.72
N ALA A 439 -15.72 10.71 10.89
CA ALA A 439 -16.70 11.13 9.88
C ALA A 439 -17.25 12.55 10.13
N SER A 440 -16.89 13.20 11.24
CA SER A 440 -17.39 14.52 11.64
C SER A 440 -17.04 15.63 10.63
N ASN A 441 -15.93 15.49 9.89
CA ASN A 441 -15.31 16.56 9.10
C ASN A 441 -14.95 17.81 9.92
N LYS A 442 -14.82 17.66 11.24
CA LYS A 442 -14.50 18.74 12.18
C LYS A 442 -13.13 18.58 12.84
N SER A 443 -12.51 17.41 12.67
CA SER A 443 -11.21 17.08 13.26
C SER A 443 -10.15 18.10 12.88
N GLN A 444 -9.49 18.68 13.86
CA GLN A 444 -8.30 19.51 13.69
C GLN A 444 -7.10 18.76 14.28
N VAL A 445 -5.98 18.75 13.58
CA VAL A 445 -4.78 18.01 13.97
C VAL A 445 -3.79 18.98 14.60
N LEU A 446 -3.17 18.56 15.71
CA LEU A 446 -2.09 19.27 16.37
C LEU A 446 -0.92 18.31 16.58
N ASP A 447 0.25 18.63 16.04
CA ASP A 447 1.51 18.01 16.46
C ASP A 447 1.87 18.53 17.86
N LEU A 448 2.08 17.60 18.79
CA LEU A 448 2.31 17.92 20.19
C LEU A 448 3.76 18.27 20.50
N GLY A 449 4.71 17.98 19.60
CA GLY A 449 6.14 18.04 19.91
C GLY A 449 6.50 17.23 21.15
N ALA A 450 5.76 16.15 21.42
CA ALA A 450 5.85 15.39 22.65
C ALA A 450 7.24 14.76 22.84
N ASN A 451 7.53 14.36 24.08
CA ASN A 451 8.82 13.77 24.44
C ASN A 451 10.02 14.65 24.02
N SER A 452 9.89 15.97 24.21
CA SER A 452 10.89 16.97 23.80
C SER A 452 11.21 16.94 22.30
N GLY A 453 10.22 16.65 21.45
CA GLY A 453 10.39 16.56 20.00
C GLY A 453 11.21 15.36 19.55
N ASN A 454 11.22 14.25 20.30
CA ASN A 454 11.97 13.06 19.93
C ASN A 454 11.50 12.49 18.58
N GLN A 455 12.43 12.39 17.63
CA GLN A 455 12.15 11.97 16.25
C GLN A 455 11.57 10.54 16.12
N PHE A 456 11.76 9.67 17.12
CA PHE A 456 11.25 8.29 17.07
C PHE A 456 9.87 8.13 17.71
N THR A 457 9.38 9.16 18.42
CA THR A 457 8.15 9.07 19.21
C THR A 457 7.17 10.22 18.96
N PRO A 458 6.78 10.51 17.71
CA PRO A 458 5.85 11.60 17.47
C PRO A 458 4.47 11.32 18.07
N ALA A 459 3.80 12.39 18.46
CA ALA A 459 2.47 12.33 19.04
C ALA A 459 1.61 13.48 18.52
N PHE A 460 0.37 13.17 18.18
CA PHE A 460 -0.60 14.12 17.66
C PHE A 460 -1.86 14.10 18.50
N ALA A 461 -2.47 15.26 18.73
CA ALA A 461 -3.81 15.37 19.30
C ALA A 461 -4.80 15.77 18.21
N ILE A 462 -5.98 15.17 18.27
CA ILE A 462 -7.11 15.47 17.39
C ILE A 462 -8.17 16.20 18.22
N TYR A 463 -8.55 17.37 17.76
CA TYR A 463 -9.55 18.22 18.38
C TYR A 463 -10.81 18.28 17.54
N GLU A 464 -11.97 18.25 18.19
CA GLU A 464 -13.26 18.55 17.58
C GLU A 464 -14.01 19.54 18.45
N ASP A 465 -14.61 20.56 17.83
CA ASP A 465 -15.35 21.63 18.52
C ASP A 465 -14.53 22.22 19.71
N GLY A 466 -13.21 22.32 19.54
CA GLY A 466 -12.26 22.86 20.53
C GLY A 466 -11.83 21.91 21.64
N ASN A 467 -12.25 20.64 21.66
CA ASN A 467 -11.90 19.68 22.71
C ASN A 467 -11.10 18.50 22.15
N PRO A 468 -10.10 17.97 22.87
CA PRO A 468 -9.34 16.81 22.41
C PRO A 468 -10.23 15.57 22.46
N VAL A 469 -10.37 14.90 21.32
CA VAL A 469 -11.20 13.70 21.17
C VAL A 469 -10.36 12.44 21.00
N ARG A 470 -9.19 12.55 20.39
CA ARG A 470 -8.28 11.43 20.12
C ARG A 470 -6.82 11.85 20.24
N VAL A 471 -5.94 10.88 20.51
CA VAL A 471 -4.47 11.06 20.50
C VAL A 471 -3.84 9.93 19.69
N VAL A 472 -2.93 10.27 18.79
CA VAL A 472 -2.08 9.31 18.07
C VAL A 472 -0.69 9.33 18.69
N LEU A 473 -0.17 8.16 19.05
CA LEU A 473 1.19 7.99 19.57
C LEU A 473 1.92 7.00 18.66
N ILE A 474 3.10 7.35 18.17
CA ILE A 474 3.87 6.49 17.28
C ILE A 474 5.19 6.11 17.98
N ASN A 475 5.63 4.87 17.78
CA ASN A 475 6.95 4.39 18.16
C ASN A 475 7.61 3.76 16.93
N PHE A 476 8.57 4.48 16.35
CA PHE A 476 9.35 4.02 15.19
C PHE A 476 10.45 3.01 15.56
N VAL A 477 10.69 2.76 16.84
CA VAL A 477 11.78 1.87 17.29
C VAL A 477 11.37 0.42 17.14
N SER A 478 12.24 -0.36 16.51
CA SER A 478 12.09 -1.81 16.39
C SER A 478 12.88 -2.52 17.49
N ASP A 479 12.20 -3.13 18.45
CA ASP A 479 12.84 -3.84 19.56
C ASP A 479 11.99 -5.02 20.05
N SER A 480 12.39 -6.24 19.69
CA SER A 480 11.67 -7.46 20.07
C SER A 480 11.76 -7.80 21.57
N SER A 481 12.63 -7.13 22.34
CA SER A 481 12.77 -7.39 23.77
C SER A 481 11.72 -6.67 24.62
N GLY A 482 10.98 -5.72 24.05
CA GLY A 482 10.04 -4.84 24.77
C GLY A 482 10.73 -3.74 25.59
N ASN A 483 12.06 -3.66 25.59
CA ASN A 483 12.79 -2.64 26.33
C ASN A 483 12.61 -1.23 25.76
N SER A 484 12.14 -1.10 24.52
CA SER A 484 11.83 0.19 23.88
C SER A 484 10.34 0.52 23.88
N ASP A 485 9.51 -0.22 24.63
CA ASP A 485 8.12 0.14 24.87
C ASP A 485 8.05 1.47 25.65
N LEU A 486 7.10 2.32 25.28
CA LEU A 486 6.90 3.64 25.88
C LEU A 486 5.64 3.64 26.76
N THR A 487 5.57 4.61 27.66
CA THR A 487 4.37 5.01 28.37
C THR A 487 4.15 6.51 28.20
N ALA A 488 3.08 6.89 27.51
CA ALA A 488 2.64 8.27 27.39
C ALA A 488 1.62 8.59 28.49
N ALA A 489 1.94 9.53 29.37
CA ALA A 489 1.11 9.94 30.49
C ALA A 489 0.21 11.12 30.07
N ILE A 490 -1.00 10.82 29.59
CA ILE A 490 -1.94 11.82 29.05
C ILE A 490 -2.77 12.42 30.18
N SER A 491 -2.78 13.75 30.27
CA SER A 491 -3.64 14.52 31.19
C SER A 491 -4.46 15.55 30.40
N ILE A 492 -5.73 15.74 30.77
CA ILE A 492 -6.63 16.75 30.20
C ILE A 492 -7.01 17.74 31.30
N GLY A 493 -6.74 19.03 31.06
CA GLY A 493 -6.86 20.06 32.09
C GLY A 493 -5.98 19.80 33.32
N GLY A 494 -6.20 20.55 34.40
CA GLY A 494 -5.40 20.43 35.62
C GLY A 494 -3.95 20.90 35.45
N GLY A 495 -3.08 20.49 36.38
CA GLY A 495 -1.65 20.84 36.33
C GLY A 495 -1.41 22.36 36.25
N GLN A 496 -0.62 22.79 35.26
CA GLN A 496 -0.30 24.20 35.02
C GLN A 496 -1.24 24.88 33.99
N THR A 497 -2.29 24.19 33.53
CA THR A 497 -3.16 24.69 32.45
C THR A 497 -4.16 25.76 32.91
N GLY A 498 -4.40 25.88 34.22
CA GLY A 498 -5.45 26.74 34.77
C GLY A 498 -6.87 26.20 34.57
N GLN A 499 -7.05 25.01 33.99
CA GLN A 499 -8.34 24.34 33.81
C GLN A 499 -8.60 23.33 34.93
N SER A 500 -9.87 23.01 35.18
CA SER A 500 -10.23 21.88 36.05
C SER A 500 -9.74 20.55 35.46
N ASN A 501 -9.48 19.57 36.33
CA ASN A 501 -9.20 18.19 35.93
C ASN A 501 -10.34 17.66 35.04
N ALA A 502 -9.98 17.12 33.88
CA ALA A 502 -10.93 16.63 32.88
C ALA A 502 -10.52 15.28 32.28
N THR A 503 -9.47 14.63 32.80
CA THR A 503 -9.06 13.30 32.34
C THR A 503 -10.17 12.28 32.63
N PRO A 504 -10.67 11.52 31.64
CA PRO A 504 -11.77 10.56 31.84
C PRO A 504 -11.33 9.40 32.73
N ALA A 505 -12.29 8.69 33.35
CA ALA A 505 -12.01 7.53 34.20
C ALA A 505 -11.33 6.37 33.45
N SER A 506 -11.58 6.26 32.15
CA SER A 506 -10.92 5.29 31.28
C SER A 506 -10.90 5.81 29.84
N VAL A 507 -9.97 5.28 29.05
CA VAL A 507 -9.90 5.50 27.60
C VAL A 507 -9.88 4.17 26.84
N LYS A 508 -10.17 4.23 25.54
CA LYS A 508 -10.08 3.09 24.64
C LYS A 508 -8.88 3.25 23.71
N VAL A 509 -8.18 2.15 23.41
CA VAL A 509 -6.97 2.18 22.58
C VAL A 509 -7.00 1.06 21.54
N LYS A 510 -6.71 1.42 20.29
CA LYS A 510 -6.40 0.50 19.19
C LYS A 510 -4.94 0.62 18.80
N TYR A 511 -4.34 -0.47 18.35
CA TYR A 511 -2.93 -0.51 17.99
C TYR A 511 -2.71 -0.97 16.55
N LEU A 512 -1.85 -0.25 15.83
CA LEU A 512 -1.20 -0.71 14.61
C LEU A 512 0.14 -1.34 15.00
N ARG A 513 0.34 -2.64 14.75
CA ARG A 513 1.52 -3.38 15.24
C ARG A 513 2.10 -4.35 14.22
N ALA A 514 3.41 -4.53 14.35
CA ALA A 514 4.20 -5.60 13.75
C ALA A 514 5.33 -6.02 14.70
N SER A 515 6.03 -7.09 14.39
CA SER A 515 7.20 -7.57 15.14
C SER A 515 8.47 -6.73 14.89
N SER A 516 8.54 -6.05 13.75
CA SER A 516 9.66 -5.22 13.34
C SER A 516 9.20 -4.18 12.32
N VAL A 517 9.88 -3.03 12.25
CA VAL A 517 9.68 -2.04 11.17
C VAL A 517 10.02 -2.62 9.80
N SER A 518 10.89 -3.63 9.73
CA SER A 518 11.22 -4.31 8.47
C SER A 518 10.26 -5.45 8.10
N GLN A 519 9.28 -5.79 8.96
CA GLN A 519 8.31 -6.84 8.68
C GLN A 519 7.56 -6.55 7.38
N LYS A 520 7.20 -7.60 6.64
CA LYS A 520 6.33 -7.55 5.46
C LYS A 520 5.11 -8.44 5.68
N GLY A 521 3.95 -7.96 5.23
CA GLY A 521 2.69 -8.66 5.40
C GLY A 521 2.30 -8.87 6.87
N ASN A 522 1.08 -9.36 7.10
CA ASN A 522 0.58 -9.71 8.43
C ASN A 522 0.74 -8.61 9.50
N PHE A 523 0.62 -7.34 9.10
CA PHE A 523 0.50 -6.24 10.04
C PHE A 523 -0.88 -6.30 10.69
N THR A 524 -1.00 -5.78 11.91
CA THR A 524 -2.28 -5.79 12.62
C THR A 524 -2.74 -4.39 12.95
N TRP A 525 -4.00 -4.07 12.64
CA TRP A 525 -4.72 -2.91 13.18
C TRP A 525 -5.82 -3.43 14.09
N ALA A 526 -5.78 -3.07 15.38
CA ALA A 526 -6.71 -3.59 16.38
C ALA A 526 -6.83 -5.13 16.35
N ASN A 527 -5.68 -5.82 16.23
CA ASN A 527 -5.59 -7.28 16.12
C ASN A 527 -6.21 -7.90 14.84
N GLN A 528 -6.64 -7.08 13.88
CA GLN A 528 -7.08 -7.55 12.55
C GLN A 528 -5.98 -7.35 11.52
N THR A 529 -5.87 -8.28 10.56
CA THR A 529 -4.91 -8.25 9.46
C THR A 529 -5.61 -8.38 8.12
N PHE A 530 -4.93 -8.01 7.04
CA PHE A 530 -5.34 -8.36 5.67
C PHE A 530 -4.54 -9.55 5.11
N GLY A 531 -3.74 -10.19 5.95
CA GLY A 531 -2.93 -11.37 5.65
C GLY A 531 -1.56 -11.05 5.06
N ASP A 532 -0.92 -12.08 4.52
CA ASP A 532 0.33 -11.98 3.76
C ASP A 532 0.04 -11.77 2.26
N HIS A 533 1.09 -11.73 1.44
CA HIS A 533 1.01 -11.68 -0.01
C HIS A 533 0.04 -12.74 -0.54
N PHE A 534 -0.83 -12.33 -1.46
CA PHE A 534 -1.81 -13.17 -2.14
C PHE A 534 -2.91 -13.81 -1.28
N THR A 535 -3.17 -13.28 -0.08
CA THR A 535 -4.16 -13.89 0.83
C THR A 535 -5.41 -13.04 1.07
N SER A 536 -5.47 -11.80 0.58
CA SER A 536 -6.53 -10.85 0.92
C SER A 536 -7.66 -10.78 -0.11
N ASP A 537 -8.90 -10.79 0.35
CA ASP A 537 -10.08 -10.42 -0.42
C ASP A 537 -10.60 -9.01 -0.09
N GLY A 538 -9.77 -8.22 0.60
CA GLY A 538 -10.08 -6.87 1.05
C GLY A 538 -10.88 -6.78 2.35
N ARG A 539 -11.24 -7.90 2.99
CA ARG A 539 -11.88 -7.90 4.32
C ARG A 539 -10.84 -8.07 5.43
N PRO A 540 -11.03 -7.40 6.58
CA PRO A 540 -10.18 -7.63 7.74
C PRO A 540 -10.39 -9.07 8.27
N MET A 541 -9.29 -9.72 8.62
CA MET A 541 -9.23 -11.07 9.19
C MET A 541 -8.87 -10.99 10.68
N GLY A 542 -9.54 -11.79 11.50
CA GLY A 542 -9.36 -11.80 12.95
C GLY A 542 -10.39 -10.95 13.69
N GLU A 543 -10.40 -11.08 15.02
CA GLU A 543 -11.30 -10.36 15.92
C GLU A 543 -10.72 -8.99 16.27
N GLU A 544 -11.55 -7.95 16.16
CA GLU A 544 -11.17 -6.59 16.54
C GLU A 544 -10.94 -6.51 18.06
N GLN A 545 -9.80 -5.95 18.45
CA GLN A 545 -9.44 -5.72 19.84
C GLN A 545 -9.33 -4.23 20.15
N ILE A 546 -10.17 -3.79 21.09
CA ILE A 546 -10.16 -2.43 21.65
C ILE A 546 -9.79 -2.55 23.13
N ILE A 547 -8.61 -2.04 23.49
CA ILE A 547 -8.09 -2.14 24.86
C ILE A 547 -8.68 -1.01 25.70
N THR A 548 -9.14 -1.33 26.92
CA THR A 548 -9.58 -0.31 27.89
C THR A 548 -8.45 -0.04 28.86
N VAL A 549 -8.00 1.21 28.93
CA VAL A 549 -7.01 1.66 29.91
C VAL A 549 -7.72 2.46 31.00
N GLN A 550 -7.57 2.03 32.25
CA GLN A 550 -8.09 2.77 33.41
C GLN A 550 -7.16 3.94 33.72
N CYS A 551 -7.73 5.12 33.93
CA CYS A 551 -6.98 6.32 34.24
C CYS A 551 -6.97 6.57 35.75
N ASP A 552 -5.86 7.09 36.25
CA ASP A 552 -5.73 7.51 37.63
C ASP A 552 -6.43 8.86 37.83
N GLN A 553 -7.65 8.79 38.35
CA GLN A 553 -8.48 9.97 38.65
C GLN A 553 -7.91 10.82 39.80
N THR A 554 -7.09 10.25 40.68
CA THR A 554 -6.46 11.01 41.77
C THR A 554 -5.37 11.92 41.22
N ASN A 555 -4.57 11.38 40.28
CA ASN A 555 -3.45 12.09 39.66
C ASN A 555 -3.81 12.75 38.31
N ASN A 556 -5.08 12.68 37.88
CA ASN A 556 -5.58 13.24 36.62
C ASN A 556 -4.85 12.72 35.36
N VAL A 557 -4.46 11.44 35.33
CA VAL A 557 -3.58 10.92 34.26
C VAL A 557 -4.03 9.56 33.72
N CYS A 558 -3.92 9.38 32.40
CA CYS A 558 -4.06 8.10 31.72
C CYS A 558 -2.69 7.64 31.20
N ASN A 559 -2.17 6.51 31.70
CA ASN A 559 -0.89 5.97 31.25
C ASN A 559 -1.11 5.00 30.08
N ILE A 560 -0.71 5.40 28.88
CA ILE A 560 -0.93 4.64 27.66
C ILE A 560 0.35 3.92 27.25
N PRO A 561 0.36 2.57 27.19
CA PRO A 561 1.50 1.83 26.66
C PRO A 561 1.59 2.00 25.13
N VAL A 562 2.79 2.19 24.59
CA VAL A 562 3.06 2.26 23.15
C VAL A 562 4.20 1.32 22.81
N TYR A 563 3.86 0.21 22.15
CA TYR A 563 4.79 -0.89 21.91
C TYR A 563 5.83 -0.57 20.82
N ALA A 564 7.01 -1.21 20.89
CA ALA A 564 8.04 -1.11 19.88
C ALA A 564 7.93 -2.24 18.82
N PRO A 565 7.76 -1.95 17.51
CA PRO A 565 7.23 -0.73 16.91
C PRO A 565 5.69 -0.74 16.86
N SER A 566 5.05 0.43 16.97
CA SER A 566 3.60 0.54 16.84
C SER A 566 3.11 1.97 16.64
N ALA A 567 1.84 2.11 16.26
CA ALA A 567 1.07 3.32 16.53
C ALA A 567 -0.14 2.98 17.41
N ALA A 568 -0.43 3.83 18.40
CA ALA A 568 -1.60 3.73 19.26
C ALA A 568 -2.57 4.88 18.96
N LEU A 569 -3.83 4.55 18.70
CA LEU A 569 -4.92 5.51 18.63
C LEU A 569 -5.72 5.43 19.92
N VAL A 570 -5.66 6.51 20.71
CA VAL A 570 -6.35 6.67 21.98
C VAL A 570 -7.63 7.46 21.73
N PHE A 571 -8.77 6.89 22.09
CA PHE A 571 -10.06 7.57 22.10
C PHE A 571 -10.35 8.09 23.49
N LEU A 572 -10.50 9.41 23.63
CA LEU A 572 -10.68 10.10 24.91
C LEU A 572 -12.15 10.11 25.38
N SER A 573 -13.07 9.63 24.54
CA SER A 573 -14.49 9.47 24.86
C SER A 573 -15.12 8.33 24.05
N ASP A 574 -16.24 7.78 24.55
CA ASP A 574 -17.00 6.75 23.83
C ASP A 574 -17.62 7.30 22.53
N SER A 575 -17.99 8.58 22.51
CA SER A 575 -18.48 9.25 21.28
C SER A 575 -17.39 9.30 20.21
N ALA A 576 -16.15 9.65 20.57
CA ALA A 576 -15.04 9.66 19.63
C ALA A 576 -14.71 8.26 19.09
N GLN A 577 -14.90 7.21 19.90
CA GLN A 577 -14.70 5.83 19.45
C GLN A 577 -15.83 5.37 18.53
N THR A 578 -17.08 5.67 18.87
CA THR A 578 -18.26 5.21 18.12
C THR A 578 -18.50 6.00 16.83
N GLU A 579 -18.06 7.25 16.75
CA GLU A 579 -18.10 8.04 15.51
C GLU A 579 -17.33 7.36 14.37
N SER A 580 -16.13 6.85 14.65
CA SER A 580 -15.31 6.09 13.69
C SER A 580 -15.84 4.67 13.47
N ALA A 581 -16.85 4.24 14.23
CA ALA A 581 -17.57 2.97 14.06
C ALA A 581 -18.85 3.13 13.21
N GLY A 582 -19.06 4.30 12.59
CA GLY A 582 -20.30 4.90 12.07
C GLY A 582 -21.14 4.15 11.01
N GLY A 583 -21.01 2.83 10.86
CA GLY A 583 -21.96 1.99 10.13
C GLY A 583 -21.50 0.53 10.07
N PRO A 584 -22.37 -0.45 9.75
CA PRO A 584 -21.91 -1.78 9.39
C PRO A 584 -21.02 -1.72 8.13
N SER A 585 -19.80 -2.29 8.19
CA SER A 585 -18.97 -2.43 6.99
C SER A 585 -19.73 -3.29 5.97
N THR A 586 -20.00 -2.73 4.80
CA THR A 586 -20.63 -3.48 3.72
C THR A 586 -19.58 -4.35 3.07
N THR A 587 -19.75 -5.68 3.18
CA THR A 587 -18.91 -6.62 2.46
C THR A 587 -19.58 -7.00 1.15
N TYR A 588 -18.81 -6.96 0.07
CA TYR A 588 -19.23 -7.39 -1.25
C TYR A 588 -18.69 -8.80 -1.51
N SER A 589 -19.47 -9.57 -2.28
CA SER A 589 -19.07 -10.90 -2.75
C SER A 589 -19.05 -10.90 -4.27
N THR A 590 -18.15 -11.68 -4.86
CA THR A 590 -18.10 -11.81 -6.32
C THR A 590 -19.24 -12.67 -6.83
N THR A 591 -19.93 -12.19 -7.87
CA THR A 591 -20.88 -12.97 -8.67
C THR A 591 -20.18 -13.74 -9.79
N ALA A 592 -18.94 -13.37 -10.13
CA ALA A 592 -18.12 -14.09 -11.09
C ALA A 592 -17.37 -15.22 -10.40
N ARG A 593 -17.81 -16.46 -10.65
CA ARG A 593 -17.10 -17.67 -10.21
C ARG A 593 -16.27 -18.22 -11.37
N THR A 594 -14.95 -18.14 -11.27
CA THR A 594 -14.02 -18.75 -12.24
C THR A 594 -13.87 -20.27 -12.03
N LYS A 595 -14.34 -20.81 -10.89
CA LYS A 595 -14.38 -22.26 -10.61
C LYS A 595 -15.71 -22.69 -9.99
N LEU A 596 -16.37 -23.67 -10.61
CA LEU A 596 -17.49 -24.45 -10.02
C LEU A 596 -16.99 -25.60 -9.12
N HIS A 597 -15.67 -25.77 -8.99
CA HIS A 597 -15.04 -26.86 -8.23
C HIS A 597 -13.80 -26.36 -7.47
N ASN A 598 -13.75 -26.64 -6.17
CA ASN A 598 -12.62 -26.29 -5.31
C ASN A 598 -11.36 -27.05 -5.74
N THR A 599 -10.28 -26.33 -6.04
CA THR A 599 -8.92 -26.88 -6.02
C THR A 599 -8.33 -26.49 -4.68
N VAL A 600 -8.17 -27.43 -3.76
CA VAL A 600 -7.43 -27.17 -2.51
C VAL A 600 -5.97 -26.99 -2.91
N THR A 601 -5.45 -25.77 -2.77
CA THR A 601 -4.01 -25.50 -2.88
C THR A 601 -3.40 -25.65 -1.49
N ILE A 602 -2.48 -26.60 -1.35
CA ILE A 602 -1.70 -26.81 -0.14
C ILE A 602 -0.38 -26.05 -0.30
N ASP A 603 0.02 -25.29 0.71
CA ASP A 603 1.33 -24.65 0.76
C ASP A 603 2.42 -25.70 0.49
N PRO A 604 3.33 -25.50 -0.48
CA PRO A 604 4.43 -26.42 -0.75
C PRO A 604 5.26 -26.79 0.49
N ALA A 605 5.39 -25.91 1.49
CA ALA A 605 6.07 -26.19 2.75
C ALA A 605 5.27 -27.14 3.66
N VAL A 606 3.93 -27.01 3.65
CA VAL A 606 3.01 -27.95 4.32
C VAL A 606 3.02 -29.30 3.60
N LEU A 607 3.08 -29.31 2.27
CA LEU A 607 3.22 -30.54 1.48
C LEU A 607 4.59 -31.21 1.71
N ALA A 608 5.66 -30.43 1.85
CA ALA A 608 7.01 -30.93 2.11
C ALA A 608 7.17 -31.54 3.51
N THR A 609 6.37 -31.12 4.48
CA THR A 609 6.36 -31.66 5.87
C THR A 609 5.23 -32.65 6.12
N SER A 610 4.32 -32.82 5.17
CA SER A 610 3.23 -33.79 5.23
C SER A 610 3.78 -35.21 5.09
N ASN A 611 4.08 -35.85 6.22
CA ASN A 611 4.36 -37.28 6.31
C ASN A 611 3.09 -38.07 5.94
N GLY A 612 2.93 -38.37 4.64
CA GLY A 612 1.80 -39.09 4.05
C GLY A 612 1.61 -40.51 4.57
N HIS A 613 1.14 -40.64 5.82
CA HIS A 613 0.83 -41.89 6.46
C HIS A 613 -0.68 -42.00 6.66
N MET A 614 -1.37 -42.56 5.66
CA MET A 614 -2.45 -43.54 5.76
C MET A 614 -3.18 -43.60 4.40
N GLY A 615 -2.81 -44.58 3.57
CA GLY A 615 -3.43 -44.82 2.26
C GLY A 615 -2.57 -45.71 1.39
N SER A 616 -2.65 -47.02 1.61
CA SER A 616 -2.00 -48.01 0.77
C SER A 616 -2.52 -47.95 -0.68
N SER A 617 -1.58 -48.04 -1.63
CA SER A 617 -1.72 -48.44 -3.03
C SER A 617 -2.38 -47.48 -4.04
N HIS A 618 -1.62 -47.30 -5.14
CA HIS A 618 -1.94 -46.73 -6.45
C HIS A 618 -1.64 -45.23 -6.67
N LEU A 619 -0.91 -44.97 -7.76
CA LEU A 619 -0.62 -43.67 -8.36
C LEU A 619 -1.93 -42.89 -8.60
N GLY A 620 -2.38 -42.15 -7.60
CA GLY A 620 -3.53 -41.26 -7.67
C GLY A 620 -3.11 -39.88 -8.17
N SER A 621 -3.61 -39.48 -9.33
CA SER A 621 -3.54 -38.09 -9.79
C SER A 621 -4.54 -37.25 -9.01
N THR A 622 -4.12 -36.10 -8.51
CA THR A 622 -4.99 -35.13 -7.82
C THR A 622 -5.70 -34.16 -8.77
N SER A 623 -5.57 -34.36 -10.09
CA SER A 623 -6.24 -33.55 -11.10
C SER A 623 -7.65 -34.07 -11.44
N LYS A 624 -8.61 -33.15 -11.47
CA LYS A 624 -10.00 -33.44 -11.83
C LYS A 624 -10.07 -33.94 -13.28
N GLY A 625 -10.57 -35.16 -13.48
CA GLY A 625 -10.67 -35.80 -14.81
C GLY A 625 -9.67 -36.94 -15.05
N SER A 626 -8.74 -37.17 -14.13
CA SER A 626 -7.84 -38.33 -14.18
C SER A 626 -8.53 -39.59 -13.63
N VAL A 627 -9.55 -40.10 -14.31
CA VAL A 627 -10.10 -41.44 -14.05
C VAL A 627 -9.82 -42.45 -15.16
N ASN A 628 -9.25 -42.06 -16.31
CA ASN A 628 -9.11 -42.96 -17.45
C ASN A 628 -7.72 -43.06 -18.11
N ALA A 629 -6.65 -42.54 -17.50
CA ALA A 629 -5.29 -42.66 -18.07
C ALA A 629 -4.46 -43.83 -17.49
N GLY A 630 -4.97 -44.58 -16.50
CA GLY A 630 -4.24 -45.64 -15.80
C GLY A 630 -4.71 -47.08 -16.09
N GLN A 631 -5.77 -47.27 -16.90
CA GLN A 631 -6.37 -48.58 -17.18
C GLN A 631 -6.58 -48.78 -18.68
N THR A 632 -5.52 -48.76 -19.49
CA THR A 632 -5.58 -49.28 -20.87
C THR A 632 -4.21 -49.72 -21.40
N VAL A 633 -3.26 -50.14 -20.55
CA VAL A 633 -2.07 -50.87 -21.04
C VAL A 633 -1.63 -51.89 -19.99
N ARG A 634 -2.23 -53.09 -20.01
CA ARG A 634 -1.76 -54.41 -19.50
C ARG A 634 -3.00 -55.26 -19.21
N PRO A 635 -3.36 -56.21 -20.11
CA PRO A 635 -2.60 -57.44 -20.17
C PRO A 635 -2.45 -57.97 -21.62
N HIS A 636 -1.37 -57.58 -22.31
CA HIS A 636 -0.89 -58.32 -23.48
C HIS A 636 0.64 -58.51 -23.48
N LEU A 637 1.30 -58.34 -22.33
CA LEU A 637 2.77 -58.46 -22.21
C LEU A 637 3.23 -59.46 -21.13
N SER A 638 2.39 -60.43 -20.74
CA SER A 638 2.81 -61.60 -19.96
C SER A 638 3.10 -62.85 -20.82
N GLY A 639 2.92 -62.77 -22.14
CA GLY A 639 3.23 -63.87 -23.08
C GLY A 639 4.55 -63.73 -23.86
N LEU A 640 5.07 -62.51 -24.04
CA LEU A 640 6.26 -62.28 -24.89
C LEU A 640 7.61 -62.49 -24.15
N GLY A 641 7.65 -62.36 -22.82
CA GLY A 641 8.87 -62.58 -22.03
C GLY A 641 9.27 -64.05 -21.90
N VAL A 642 8.31 -64.98 -21.94
CA VAL A 642 8.58 -66.43 -21.82
C VAL A 642 9.09 -67.01 -23.14
N VAL A 643 8.67 -66.46 -24.28
CA VAL A 643 9.12 -66.91 -25.62
C VAL A 643 10.54 -66.42 -25.95
N LEU A 644 10.94 -65.24 -25.49
CA LEU A 644 12.29 -64.70 -25.71
C LEU A 644 13.35 -65.32 -24.78
N SER A 645 12.95 -65.83 -23.60
CA SER A 645 13.85 -66.50 -22.65
C SER A 645 14.24 -67.92 -23.09
N ILE A 646 13.36 -68.61 -23.83
CA ILE A 646 13.62 -69.94 -24.39
C ILE A 646 14.49 -69.84 -25.66
N ALA A 647 14.34 -68.76 -26.46
CA ALA A 647 15.15 -68.53 -27.66
C ALA A 647 16.61 -68.14 -27.33
N PHE A 648 16.86 -67.41 -26.24
CA PHE A 648 18.23 -67.06 -25.83
C PHE A 648 18.98 -68.19 -25.10
N GLY A 649 18.27 -69.07 -24.38
CA GLY A 649 18.86 -70.26 -23.76
C GLY A 649 19.33 -71.32 -24.77
N ALA A 650 18.66 -71.43 -25.92
CA ALA A 650 19.02 -72.36 -26.98
C ALA A 650 20.24 -71.90 -27.82
N MET A 651 20.49 -70.59 -27.95
CA MET A 651 21.66 -70.08 -28.68
C MET A 651 22.98 -70.12 -27.88
N VAL A 652 22.92 -70.14 -26.55
CA VAL A 652 24.14 -70.21 -25.69
C VAL A 652 24.66 -71.65 -25.53
N LEU A 653 23.84 -72.66 -25.81
CA LEU A 653 24.26 -74.08 -25.72
C LEU A 653 24.83 -74.67 -27.03
N PHE A 654 24.75 -73.96 -28.16
CA PHE A 654 25.25 -74.43 -29.46
C PHE A 654 26.42 -73.62 -30.07
N GLY A 655 26.96 -72.64 -29.34
CA GLY A 655 28.08 -71.79 -29.79
C GLY A 655 29.48 -72.20 -29.33
N ARG A 656 29.71 -73.47 -28.94
CA ARG A 656 31.03 -74.01 -28.55
C ARG A 656 31.56 -74.94 -29.65
N ARG A 657 32.01 -74.33 -30.75
CA ARG A 657 32.96 -74.87 -31.75
C ARG A 657 33.24 -73.72 -32.73
N TRP A 658 34.25 -72.91 -32.43
CA TRP A 658 35.54 -72.84 -33.12
C TRP A 658 36.52 -72.14 -32.17
#